data_AF-A0A8C5R5W3-F1
#
_entry.id   AF-A0A8C5R5W3-F1
#
_cell.length_a   1.000
_cell.length_b   1.000
_cell.length_c   1.000
_cell.angle_alpha   90.00
_cell.angle_beta   90.00
_cell.angle_gamma   90.00
#
_symmetry.space_group_name_H-M   'P 1'
#
loop_
_entity.id
_entity.type
_entity.pdbx_description
1 polymer ?
#
loop_
_entity_poly.entity_id
_entity_poly.type
_entity_poly.pdbx_seq_one_letter_code
_entity_poly.pdbx_strand_id
1 'polypeptide(L)'
;MTDSGIVKYDLQIPKNNKNHRTCALSQESRLFLRRGQEFNVTFSIPSQPKLTQEALGKWTLFVTTGPRPSRQNGTKNTFSISSLGDQKAWSARVVDKEQDLWIIMVTSPVNAIVGNYSLSIKTPNGQGQKLGEFMLLFNPWCRDDPVYLNNEAQRQEYILNEDGIIYLGTESCVYRHPWHFGQFEEEIADICIMFLNMSKYYKEDPEEHYLRRNDPLYVSRIISDVISGRDEDDRVDFMVQNGRPSYKWISSVPVLQQWFNREHRMTYGHHWVFAAVLCTVLRCLGIPTRIVTNYNSAHNTYQTLQKDLYYNESAARIHRTRNDSIWHFQVWNECWMQRRDLQRGYDGWQVLDATAQHKYNGELCCSGPAPVKAIKEGKVNWHYDVGLFFSKVATECLAWVRTSEGYFIKAFGNARFVGDSIATKSIGTDMQKDIVHKYKYPKEWSVSGRIAYSLYETALLDNNLVRVTALVKEPETASVRFTVAEQDVTVCKPSIVIQMAKTAVQFQPTKAVVVFTNPLKETLKNCKIRVSGKGLLHKERLYRCQDVASKSTLLYPITFTPTLAGTRRLYLQLDTNKFHVINGFQRLEVLPGCFKEWSTEHWEEYQKSAKEPIYSQLSDSRLSTSIHSEDVLMYGEDLYILLQVINQSRTEKDLCVVLYAQHICEGSDMYPHFWQQEIHFSLEAEEKKTLGASVLQSYYSDCLWGSNIVRVTGVVQDASSTIYTNKDVTVYKPLLDIQMTKVVTQYQPITATIFITNPLDDVLQDCTLTASGESLIHRKRLYGCQNIDPSATAAYNIIFAPTRIGVLQLQVEFECNQFRGVKIVKNFDVLSPDVNILSFFKEV
;
A
#
# COMPACT_ATOMS: atom_id res chain seq x y z
N MET A 1 38.57 -49.47 37.80
CA MET A 1 38.58 -48.66 36.58
C MET A 1 37.78 -49.43 35.57
N THR A 2 36.54 -49.03 35.32
CA THR A 2 35.66 -49.66 34.33
C THR A 2 35.47 -48.71 33.17
N ASP A 3 35.64 -49.29 31.99
CA ASP A 3 36.21 -48.74 30.78
C ASP A 3 35.12 -48.43 29.74
N SER A 4 34.18 -47.57 30.11
CA SER A 4 33.26 -46.99 29.14
C SER A 4 33.13 -45.50 29.41
N GLY A 5 33.94 -44.71 28.71
CA GLY A 5 33.90 -43.23 28.73
C GLY A 5 32.60 -42.62 28.17
N ILE A 6 31.51 -43.38 28.13
CA ILE A 6 30.19 -43.01 27.60
C ILE A 6 29.29 -42.69 28.80
N VAL A 7 28.96 -41.42 28.93
CA VAL A 7 28.01 -40.90 29.92
C VAL A 7 26.60 -41.21 29.43
N LYS A 8 25.77 -41.90 30.22
CA LYS A 8 24.35 -42.02 29.91
C LYS A 8 23.69 -40.67 30.17
N TYR A 9 22.96 -40.14 29.19
CA TYR A 9 22.40 -38.81 29.26
C TYR A 9 20.94 -38.79 28.79
N ASP A 10 20.24 -37.72 29.14
CA ASP A 10 18.96 -37.35 28.57
C ASP A 10 18.91 -35.82 28.41
N LEU A 11 18.53 -35.36 27.22
CA LEU A 11 18.38 -33.95 26.87
C LEU A 11 17.02 -33.37 27.30
N GLN A 12 16.19 -34.14 28.00
CA GLN A 12 14.94 -33.69 28.61
C GLN A 12 14.04 -32.97 27.59
N ILE A 13 13.94 -33.52 26.38
CA ILE A 13 13.37 -32.85 25.20
C ILE A 13 11.97 -32.28 25.47
N PRO A 14 11.00 -33.05 26.01
CA PRO A 14 9.66 -32.52 26.26
C PRO A 14 9.65 -31.36 27.27
N LYS A 15 10.44 -31.48 28.34
CA LYS A 15 10.55 -30.47 29.40
C LYS A 15 11.20 -29.19 28.87
N ASN A 16 12.28 -29.33 28.10
CA ASN A 16 12.98 -28.20 27.52
C ASN A 16 12.14 -27.50 26.46
N ASN A 17 11.50 -28.23 25.55
CA ASN A 17 10.62 -27.60 24.55
C ASN A 17 9.44 -26.86 25.20
N LYS A 18 8.87 -27.42 26.28
CA LYS A 18 7.83 -26.75 27.08
C LYS A 18 8.36 -25.46 27.70
N ASN A 19 9.51 -25.53 28.35
CA ASN A 19 10.13 -24.38 28.97
C ASN A 19 10.56 -23.32 27.94
N HIS A 20 10.92 -23.70 26.72
CA HIS A 20 11.34 -22.78 25.66
C HIS A 20 10.19 -22.32 24.75
N ARG A 21 8.95 -22.77 25.00
CA ARG A 21 7.77 -22.45 24.17
C ARG A 21 8.01 -22.84 22.72
N THR A 22 8.43 -24.09 22.55
CA THR A 22 8.78 -24.74 21.27
C THR A 22 8.20 -26.15 21.18
N CYS A 23 7.25 -26.54 22.06
CA CYS A 23 6.55 -27.83 21.98
C CYS A 23 5.93 -28.05 20.60
N ALA A 24 5.23 -27.05 20.07
CA ALA A 24 4.55 -27.16 18.78
C ALA A 24 5.51 -27.45 17.61
N LEU A 25 6.77 -26.98 17.68
CA LEU A 25 7.79 -27.27 16.66
C LEU A 25 8.29 -28.73 16.70
N SER A 26 8.01 -29.47 17.77
CA SER A 26 8.64 -30.75 18.06
C SER A 26 7.63 -31.89 18.05
N GLN A 27 7.82 -32.87 17.17
CA GLN A 27 7.14 -34.17 17.22
C GLN A 27 7.75 -35.08 18.33
N GLU A 28 7.86 -34.55 19.54
CA GLU A 28 8.44 -35.14 20.78
C GLU A 28 9.91 -35.62 20.74
N SER A 29 10.55 -35.67 19.56
CA SER A 29 11.88 -36.25 19.34
C SER A 29 13.00 -35.25 19.07
N ARG A 30 12.66 -33.99 18.75
CA ARG A 30 13.62 -32.94 18.37
C ARG A 30 13.71 -31.83 19.40
N LEU A 31 14.93 -31.40 19.73
CA LEU A 31 15.17 -30.33 20.70
C LEU A 31 15.21 -28.96 20.00
N PHE A 32 14.30 -28.08 20.39
CA PHE A 32 14.23 -26.69 19.94
C PHE A 32 14.38 -25.75 21.12
N LEU A 33 15.38 -24.88 21.07
CA LEU A 33 15.73 -23.98 22.14
C LEU A 33 15.65 -22.53 21.66
N ARG A 34 15.54 -21.61 22.62
CA ARG A 34 15.62 -20.17 22.39
C ARG A 34 16.85 -19.62 23.11
N ARG A 35 17.62 -18.78 22.42
CA ARG A 35 18.89 -18.26 22.95
C ARG A 35 18.72 -17.46 24.25
N GLY A 36 19.78 -17.37 25.05
CA GLY A 36 19.74 -16.60 26.31
C GLY A 36 18.89 -17.22 27.43
N GLN A 37 18.33 -18.41 27.21
CA GLN A 37 17.57 -19.17 28.21
C GLN A 37 18.26 -20.50 28.49
N GLU A 38 18.19 -20.93 29.75
CA GLU A 38 18.79 -22.18 30.23
C GLU A 38 17.93 -23.41 29.91
N PHE A 39 18.57 -24.54 29.60
CA PHE A 39 17.94 -25.83 29.32
C PHE A 39 18.60 -26.97 30.10
N ASN A 40 17.82 -28.00 30.41
CA ASN A 40 18.22 -29.13 31.24
C ASN A 40 18.94 -30.20 30.42
N VAL A 41 20.03 -30.73 30.97
CA VAL A 41 20.66 -31.98 30.54
C VAL A 41 20.88 -32.83 31.78
N THR A 42 20.44 -34.08 31.76
CA THR A 42 20.63 -35.01 32.87
C THR A 42 21.67 -36.05 32.54
N PHE A 43 22.59 -36.33 33.46
CA PHE A 43 23.56 -37.42 33.35
C PHE A 43 23.29 -38.49 34.40
N SER A 44 23.13 -39.73 33.95
CA SER A 44 23.04 -40.90 34.82
C SER A 44 24.45 -41.47 34.99
N ILE A 45 25.03 -41.23 36.16
CA ILE A 45 26.39 -41.63 36.51
C ILE A 45 26.30 -42.51 37.76
N PRO A 46 26.68 -43.79 37.68
CA PRO A 46 26.64 -44.71 38.81
C PRO A 46 27.43 -44.17 40.02
N SER A 47 26.88 -44.33 41.23
CA SER A 47 27.47 -43.83 42.48
C SER A 47 28.86 -44.38 42.84
N GLN A 48 29.36 -45.39 42.13
CA GLN A 48 30.70 -45.94 42.35
C GLN A 48 31.55 -45.93 41.07
N PRO A 49 32.72 -45.25 41.07
CA PRO A 49 33.26 -44.41 42.14
C PRO A 49 32.45 -43.10 42.36
N LYS A 50 32.42 -42.60 43.60
CA LYS A 50 31.68 -41.36 43.98
C LYS A 50 32.24 -40.15 43.22
N LEU A 51 31.58 -39.74 42.13
CA LEU A 51 31.86 -38.48 41.46
C LEU A 51 31.38 -37.32 42.37
N THR A 52 32.26 -36.37 42.67
CA THR A 52 31.90 -35.14 43.40
C THR A 52 31.38 -34.07 42.44
N GLN A 53 30.61 -33.12 42.94
CA GLN A 53 30.15 -31.97 42.13
C GLN A 53 31.33 -31.18 41.57
N GLU A 54 32.40 -31.00 42.33
CA GLU A 54 33.64 -30.36 41.87
C GLU A 54 34.32 -31.15 40.73
N ALA A 55 34.31 -32.48 40.80
CA ALA A 55 34.86 -33.32 39.74
C ALA A 55 34.01 -33.27 38.47
N LEU A 56 32.68 -33.28 38.59
CA LEU A 56 31.76 -33.09 37.47
C LEU A 56 31.90 -31.67 36.88
N GLY A 57 32.09 -30.66 37.72
CA GLY A 57 32.32 -29.27 37.32
C GLY A 57 33.51 -29.07 36.38
N LYS A 58 34.49 -29.99 36.40
CA LYS A 58 35.67 -29.99 35.50
C LYS A 58 35.38 -30.61 34.13
N TRP A 59 34.26 -31.31 33.96
CA TRP A 59 33.89 -31.87 32.67
C TRP A 59 33.58 -30.73 31.70
N THR A 60 33.95 -30.95 30.44
CA THR A 60 33.92 -29.89 29.43
C THR A 60 32.84 -30.18 28.41
N LEU A 61 31.98 -29.19 28.17
CA LEU A 61 30.98 -29.21 27.10
C LEU A 61 31.50 -28.46 25.88
N PHE A 62 31.10 -28.95 24.71
CA PHE A 62 31.42 -28.38 23.40
C PHE A 62 30.14 -28.14 22.65
N VAL A 63 30.01 -26.95 22.09
CA VAL A 63 28.87 -26.56 21.29
C VAL A 63 29.38 -26.08 19.95
N THR A 64 28.95 -26.72 18.87
CA THR A 64 29.39 -26.41 17.49
C THR A 64 28.21 -26.10 16.59
N THR A 65 28.38 -25.11 15.69
CA THR A 65 27.38 -24.70 14.70
C THR A 65 28.06 -24.21 13.42
N GLY A 66 27.30 -24.13 12.33
CA GLY A 66 27.77 -23.62 11.04
C GLY A 66 28.64 -24.57 10.23
N PRO A 67 28.99 -24.17 8.99
CA PRO A 67 29.68 -25.03 8.01
C PRO A 67 31.13 -25.33 8.40
N ARG A 68 31.83 -24.39 9.05
CA ARG A 68 33.20 -24.56 9.57
C ARG A 68 33.31 -24.06 11.02
N PRO A 69 32.97 -24.89 12.02
CA PRO A 69 33.00 -24.50 13.42
C PRO A 69 34.42 -24.13 13.91
N SER A 70 34.61 -22.90 14.41
CA SER A 70 35.90 -22.40 14.91
C SER A 70 35.74 -21.66 16.24
N ARG A 71 36.79 -21.69 17.07
CA ARG A 71 36.81 -20.96 18.35
C ARG A 71 36.87 -19.45 18.14
N GLN A 72 37.63 -19.02 17.14
CA GLN A 72 37.85 -17.61 16.81
C GLN A 72 36.54 -16.90 16.45
N ASN A 73 35.66 -17.57 15.70
CA ASN A 73 34.41 -16.99 15.22
C ASN A 73 33.22 -17.30 16.15
N GLY A 74 33.46 -17.91 17.32
CA GLY A 74 32.39 -18.26 18.27
C GLY A 74 31.43 -19.35 17.79
N THR A 75 31.76 -20.08 16.71
CA THR A 75 30.96 -21.20 16.19
C THR A 75 31.36 -22.56 16.75
N LYS A 76 32.47 -22.62 17.50
CA LYS A 76 32.89 -23.75 18.35
C LYS A 76 33.24 -23.24 19.74
N ASN A 77 32.31 -23.41 20.68
CA ASN A 77 32.46 -22.98 22.07
C ASN A 77 32.86 -24.15 22.96
N THR A 78 33.67 -23.87 23.99
CA THR A 78 34.13 -24.86 24.96
C THR A 78 34.04 -24.24 26.35
N PHE A 79 33.31 -24.88 27.25
CA PHE A 79 33.05 -24.37 28.61
C PHE A 79 32.91 -25.54 29.59
N SER A 80 33.21 -25.29 30.85
CA SER A 80 33.13 -26.31 31.90
C SER A 80 31.74 -26.33 32.55
N ILE A 81 31.37 -27.42 33.21
CA ILE A 81 30.11 -27.51 33.98
C ILE A 81 30.14 -26.63 35.24
N SER A 82 31.29 -26.06 35.62
CA SER A 82 31.40 -25.07 36.69
C SER A 82 31.45 -23.62 36.19
N SER A 83 31.35 -23.40 34.87
CA SER A 83 31.38 -22.07 34.28
C SER A 83 30.09 -21.30 34.63
N LEU A 84 30.17 -20.42 35.64
CA LEU A 84 29.14 -19.43 35.93
C LEU A 84 29.26 -18.29 34.91
N GLY A 85 28.30 -18.19 33.99
CA GLY A 85 28.38 -17.26 32.86
C GLY A 85 28.01 -15.83 33.23
N ASP A 86 28.71 -14.86 32.62
CA ASP A 86 28.06 -13.62 32.21
C ASP A 86 27.13 -13.95 31.02
N GLN A 87 26.05 -13.20 30.79
CA GLN A 87 25.05 -13.49 29.74
C GLN A 87 25.62 -13.50 28.29
N LYS A 88 26.94 -13.33 28.14
CA LYS A 88 27.69 -13.16 26.90
C LYS A 88 28.42 -14.42 26.45
N ALA A 89 28.52 -15.44 27.29
CA ALA A 89 29.18 -16.70 26.95
C ALA A 89 28.27 -17.91 27.19
N TRP A 90 28.62 -19.04 26.58
CA TRP A 90 28.02 -20.32 26.95
C TRP A 90 28.46 -20.73 28.35
N SER A 91 27.52 -21.19 29.16
CA SER A 91 27.76 -21.60 30.54
C SER A 91 27.03 -22.89 30.86
N ALA A 92 27.52 -23.60 31.88
CA ALA A 92 26.81 -24.72 32.46
C ALA A 92 27.03 -24.76 33.97
N ARG A 93 26.03 -25.24 34.70
CA ARG A 93 26.09 -25.42 36.15
C ARG A 93 25.35 -26.69 36.58
N VAL A 94 25.89 -27.35 37.60
CA VAL A 94 25.14 -28.38 38.33
C VAL A 94 24.07 -27.69 39.16
N VAL A 95 22.83 -28.17 39.06
CA VAL A 95 21.69 -27.62 39.80
C VAL A 95 21.24 -28.53 40.91
N ASP A 96 21.20 -29.83 40.65
CA ASP A 96 20.78 -30.81 41.63
C ASP A 96 21.40 -32.18 41.37
N LYS A 97 21.33 -33.05 42.38
CA LYS A 97 21.73 -34.46 42.32
C LYS A 97 20.67 -35.32 43.00
N GLU A 98 19.96 -36.11 42.21
CA GLU A 98 18.99 -37.10 42.67
C GLU A 98 19.57 -38.51 42.49
N GLN A 99 20.08 -39.12 43.57
CA GLN A 99 20.72 -40.45 43.54
C GLN A 99 21.89 -40.52 42.55
N ASP A 100 21.74 -41.26 41.44
CA ASP A 100 22.71 -41.42 40.34
C ASP A 100 22.46 -40.43 39.18
N LEU A 101 21.47 -39.53 39.30
CA LEU A 101 21.09 -38.56 38.28
C LEU A 101 21.63 -37.17 38.65
N TRP A 102 22.43 -36.60 37.76
CA TRP A 102 22.92 -35.22 37.85
C TRP A 102 22.14 -34.31 36.92
N ILE A 103 21.61 -33.21 37.45
CA ILE A 103 20.87 -32.22 36.66
C ILE A 103 21.79 -31.04 36.38
N ILE A 104 22.04 -30.79 35.11
CA ILE A 104 22.87 -29.69 34.63
C ILE A 104 22.01 -28.73 33.83
N MET A 105 22.18 -27.45 34.09
CA MET A 105 21.59 -26.39 33.28
C MET A 105 22.66 -25.83 32.37
N VAL A 106 22.39 -25.82 31.08
CA VAL A 106 23.24 -25.21 30.05
C VAL A 106 22.57 -23.94 29.56
N THR A 107 23.32 -22.85 29.45
CA THR A 107 22.81 -21.55 29.01
C THR A 107 23.59 -21.08 27.78
N SER A 108 22.87 -20.68 26.75
CA SER A 108 23.44 -20.03 25.57
C SER A 108 23.52 -18.51 25.78
N PRO A 109 24.46 -17.80 25.14
CA PRO A 109 24.50 -16.35 25.20
C PRO A 109 23.31 -15.72 24.46
N VAL A 110 22.91 -14.51 24.87
CA VAL A 110 21.74 -13.80 24.30
C VAL A 110 21.92 -13.39 22.84
N ASN A 111 23.17 -13.32 22.38
CA ASN A 111 23.56 -13.02 21.00
C ASN A 111 24.06 -14.28 20.26
N ALA A 112 23.69 -15.48 20.71
CA ALA A 112 24.02 -16.71 19.98
C ALA A 112 23.44 -16.67 18.56
N ILE A 113 24.16 -17.33 17.64
CA ILE A 113 23.78 -17.51 16.24
C ILE A 113 22.54 -18.41 16.18
N VAL A 114 21.52 -18.03 15.42
CA VAL A 114 20.34 -18.87 15.17
C VAL A 114 20.66 -19.95 14.13
N GLY A 115 20.28 -21.20 14.40
CA GLY A 115 20.54 -22.34 13.52
C GLY A 115 20.72 -23.66 14.26
N ASN A 116 21.25 -24.65 13.54
CA ASN A 116 21.47 -26.00 14.05
C ASN A 116 22.80 -26.09 14.84
N TYR A 117 22.75 -26.78 15.97
CA TYR A 117 23.88 -26.99 16.87
C TYR A 117 24.04 -28.47 17.20
N SER A 118 25.29 -28.86 17.46
CA SER A 118 25.65 -30.13 18.09
C SER A 118 26.23 -29.87 19.47
N LEU A 119 25.73 -30.59 20.48
CA LEU A 119 26.26 -30.61 21.84
C LEU A 119 27.07 -31.89 22.06
N SER A 120 28.27 -31.74 22.62
CA SER A 120 29.14 -32.85 22.99
C SER A 120 29.76 -32.61 24.37
N ILE A 121 30.18 -33.69 25.02
CA ILE A 121 30.89 -33.66 26.30
C ILE A 121 32.24 -34.35 26.18
N LYS A 122 33.22 -33.86 26.93
CA LYS A 122 34.50 -34.53 27.14
C LYS A 122 34.74 -34.67 28.64
N THR A 123 34.89 -35.91 29.08
CA THR A 123 35.36 -36.22 30.43
C THR A 123 36.89 -36.03 30.50
N PRO A 124 37.47 -35.79 31.69
CA PRO A 124 38.92 -35.52 31.81
C PRO A 124 39.82 -36.59 31.19
N ASN A 125 39.40 -37.86 31.23
CA ASN A 125 40.20 -39.01 30.78
C ASN A 125 39.57 -39.74 29.58
N GLY A 126 38.46 -39.26 29.03
CA GLY A 126 37.70 -39.93 27.97
C GLY A 126 37.78 -39.23 26.61
N GLN A 127 37.30 -39.94 25.58
CA GLN A 127 37.04 -39.34 24.27
C GLN A 127 35.79 -38.46 24.30
N GLY A 128 35.66 -37.55 23.34
CA GLY A 128 34.48 -36.69 23.23
C GLY A 128 33.25 -37.50 22.81
N GLN A 129 32.16 -37.39 23.55
CA GLN A 129 30.88 -38.03 23.26
C GLN A 129 29.87 -36.99 22.77
N LYS A 130 29.19 -37.25 21.65
CA LYS A 130 28.07 -36.41 21.17
C LYS A 130 26.83 -36.69 22.03
N LEU A 131 26.28 -35.63 22.63
CA LEU A 131 25.05 -35.67 23.43
C LEU A 131 23.80 -35.47 22.59
N GLY A 132 23.91 -34.80 21.43
CA GLY A 132 22.78 -34.66 20.50
C GLY A 132 22.81 -33.34 19.76
N GLU A 133 21.72 -33.07 19.05
CA GLU A 133 21.56 -31.87 18.22
C GLU A 133 20.32 -31.09 18.66
N PHE A 134 20.38 -29.78 18.44
CA PHE A 134 19.24 -28.89 18.71
C PHE A 134 19.25 -27.71 17.74
N MET A 135 18.07 -27.14 17.50
CA MET A 135 17.93 -25.88 16.77
C MET A 135 17.78 -24.74 17.78
N LEU A 136 18.59 -23.69 17.64
CA LEU A 136 18.55 -22.51 18.49
C LEU A 136 17.89 -21.35 17.75
N LEU A 137 16.87 -20.76 18.36
CA LEU A 137 16.02 -19.70 17.80
C LEU A 137 16.18 -18.38 18.56
N PHE A 138 15.63 -17.29 17.99
CA PHE A 138 15.48 -16.01 18.69
C PHE A 138 14.55 -16.16 19.91
N ASN A 139 14.75 -15.32 20.93
CA ASN A 139 14.03 -15.40 22.19
C ASN A 139 13.25 -14.13 22.55
N PRO A 140 11.97 -14.02 22.14
CA PRO A 140 11.15 -12.86 22.47
C PRO A 140 10.70 -12.83 23.94
N TRP A 141 10.99 -13.86 24.75
CA TRP A 141 10.78 -13.88 26.20
C TRP A 141 12.01 -13.44 27.02
N CYS A 142 13.20 -13.39 26.41
CA CYS A 142 14.42 -12.97 27.08
C CYS A 142 14.62 -11.45 26.97
N ARG A 143 14.67 -10.74 28.11
CA ARG A 143 14.76 -9.26 28.17
C ARG A 143 15.94 -8.66 27.41
N ASP A 144 17.04 -9.40 27.38
CA ASP A 144 18.31 -8.94 26.80
C ASP A 144 18.45 -9.29 25.31
N ASP A 145 17.52 -10.11 24.78
CA ASP A 145 17.45 -10.41 23.35
C ASP A 145 16.90 -9.19 22.58
N PRO A 146 17.53 -8.80 21.46
CA PRO A 146 17.01 -7.78 20.55
C PRO A 146 15.53 -7.92 20.16
N VAL A 147 14.95 -9.12 20.17
CA VAL A 147 13.54 -9.35 19.81
C VAL A 147 12.59 -9.41 21.02
N TYR A 148 13.06 -9.03 22.20
CA TYR A 148 12.24 -9.06 23.43
C TYR A 148 10.95 -8.25 23.26
N LEU A 149 9.82 -8.91 23.42
CA LEU A 149 8.51 -8.29 23.34
C LEU A 149 7.81 -8.46 24.68
N ASN A 150 7.70 -7.38 25.47
CA ASN A 150 7.33 -7.48 26.88
C ASN A 150 5.93 -8.09 27.16
N ASN A 151 4.97 -7.85 26.26
CA ASN A 151 3.57 -8.18 26.45
C ASN A 151 3.29 -9.63 26.05
N GLU A 152 2.77 -10.43 26.98
CA GLU A 152 2.51 -11.86 26.74
C GLU A 152 1.45 -12.08 25.66
N ALA A 153 0.36 -11.33 25.65
CA ALA A 153 -0.68 -11.47 24.62
C ALA A 153 -0.13 -11.16 23.21
N GLN A 154 0.79 -10.19 23.10
CA GLN A 154 1.49 -9.91 21.85
C GLN A 154 2.44 -11.05 21.44
N ARG A 155 3.13 -11.70 22.39
CA ARG A 155 3.94 -12.89 22.09
C ARG A 155 3.08 -14.07 21.63
N GLN A 156 1.92 -14.27 22.25
CA GLN A 156 0.94 -15.27 21.78
C GLN A 156 0.51 -14.97 20.34
N GLU A 157 0.09 -13.74 20.02
CA GLU A 157 -0.39 -13.37 18.68
C GLU A 157 0.72 -13.35 17.61
N TYR A 158 1.90 -12.83 17.93
CA TYR A 158 2.93 -12.50 16.92
C TYR A 158 4.05 -13.52 16.82
N ILE A 159 4.01 -14.59 17.62
CA ILE A 159 4.94 -15.74 17.55
C ILE A 159 4.19 -17.06 17.49
N LEU A 160 3.28 -17.29 18.45
CA LEU A 160 2.70 -18.61 18.67
C LEU A 160 1.41 -18.86 17.87
N ASN A 161 0.67 -17.82 17.51
CA ASN A 161 -0.55 -17.97 16.73
C ASN A 161 -0.20 -18.37 15.28
N GLU A 162 -0.75 -19.48 14.80
CA GLU A 162 -0.56 -19.99 13.44
C GLU A 162 -1.66 -19.53 12.49
N ASP A 163 -2.70 -18.88 12.99
CA ASP A 163 -3.80 -18.38 12.19
C ASP A 163 -3.81 -16.85 12.13
N GLY A 164 -4.07 -16.32 10.94
CA GLY A 164 -4.07 -14.90 10.65
C GLY A 164 -5.18 -14.50 9.71
N ILE A 165 -5.40 -13.18 9.62
CA ILE A 165 -6.30 -12.55 8.65
C ILE A 165 -5.46 -11.53 7.88
N ILE A 166 -5.53 -11.61 6.55
CA ILE A 166 -5.00 -10.61 5.64
C ILE A 166 -6.17 -9.78 5.14
N TYR A 167 -6.09 -8.47 5.29
CA TYR A 167 -7.13 -7.56 4.83
C TYR A 167 -6.82 -7.16 3.38
N LEU A 168 -7.72 -7.48 2.45
CA LEU A 168 -7.64 -7.16 1.02
C LEU A 168 -8.83 -6.26 0.65
N GLY A 169 -9.07 -6.04 -0.65
CA GLY A 169 -10.19 -5.24 -1.15
C GLY A 169 -9.92 -3.73 -1.08
N THR A 170 -10.91 -2.95 -0.68
CA THR A 170 -10.79 -1.49 -0.52
C THR A 170 -10.95 -1.07 0.93
N GLU A 171 -10.62 0.18 1.25
CA GLU A 171 -10.83 0.78 2.56
C GLU A 171 -12.32 0.87 2.96
N SER A 172 -13.23 0.93 1.97
CA SER A 172 -14.69 0.98 2.19
C SER A 172 -15.32 -0.41 2.25
N CYS A 173 -14.70 -1.42 1.63
CA CYS A 173 -15.18 -2.80 1.64
C CYS A 173 -14.00 -3.76 1.84
N VAL A 174 -13.63 -3.92 3.11
CA VAL A 174 -12.51 -4.75 3.52
C VAL A 174 -12.86 -6.24 3.38
N TYR A 175 -12.13 -6.95 2.51
CA TYR A 175 -12.23 -8.40 2.40
C TYR A 175 -11.26 -9.06 3.39
N ARG A 176 -11.78 -9.95 4.25
CA ARG A 176 -11.00 -10.69 5.24
C ARG A 176 -10.57 -12.02 4.64
N HIS A 177 -9.30 -12.11 4.25
CA HIS A 177 -8.73 -13.34 3.71
C HIS A 177 -8.06 -14.15 4.83
N PRO A 178 -8.64 -15.26 5.29
CA PRO A 178 -8.02 -16.09 6.32
C PRO A 178 -6.74 -16.73 5.78
N TRP A 179 -5.73 -16.82 6.64
CA TRP A 179 -4.44 -17.41 6.30
C TRP A 179 -3.90 -18.25 7.44
N HIS A 180 -3.53 -19.49 7.12
CA HIS A 180 -2.83 -20.38 8.04
C HIS A 180 -1.31 -20.28 7.81
N PHE A 181 -0.58 -19.71 8.75
CA PHE A 181 0.87 -19.57 8.70
C PHE A 181 1.59 -20.91 8.83
N GLY A 182 1.09 -21.80 9.70
CA GLY A 182 1.62 -23.15 9.92
C GLY A 182 3.11 -23.20 10.21
N GLN A 183 3.64 -22.26 11.00
CA GLN A 183 5.07 -22.20 11.31
C GLN A 183 5.56 -23.40 12.14
N PHE A 184 4.67 -24.19 12.73
CA PHE A 184 4.98 -25.37 13.54
C PHE A 184 4.74 -26.69 12.82
N GLU A 185 4.25 -26.65 11.59
CA GLU A 185 4.12 -27.83 10.75
C GLU A 185 5.47 -28.52 10.49
N GLU A 186 5.40 -29.82 10.21
CA GLU A 186 6.58 -30.63 9.94
C GLU A 186 7.42 -30.03 8.79
N GLU A 187 8.74 -30.14 8.90
CA GLU A 187 9.73 -29.64 7.93
C GLU A 187 9.82 -28.10 7.80
N ILE A 188 8.82 -27.32 8.25
CA ILE A 188 8.82 -25.85 8.08
C ILE A 188 10.01 -25.20 8.77
N ALA A 189 10.37 -25.62 9.98
CA ALA A 189 11.54 -25.09 10.68
C ALA A 189 12.85 -25.33 9.91
N ASP A 190 13.01 -26.48 9.29
CA ASP A 190 14.19 -26.83 8.49
C ASP A 190 14.22 -26.03 7.19
N ILE A 191 13.06 -25.86 6.53
CA ILE A 191 12.89 -24.98 5.38
C ILE A 191 13.29 -23.55 5.76
N CYS A 192 12.82 -23.02 6.90
CA CYS A 192 13.13 -21.66 7.36
C CYS A 192 14.65 -21.44 7.55
N ILE A 193 15.36 -22.40 8.13
CA ILE A 193 16.83 -22.34 8.24
C ILE A 193 17.49 -22.44 6.86
N MET A 194 16.93 -23.25 5.95
CA MET A 194 17.45 -23.40 4.60
C MET A 194 17.32 -22.11 3.78
N PHE A 195 16.26 -21.30 3.97
CA PHE A 195 16.14 -19.98 3.33
C PHE A 195 17.40 -19.13 3.54
N LEU A 196 17.98 -19.14 4.74
CA LEU A 196 19.21 -18.41 5.05
C LEU A 196 20.43 -18.93 4.28
N ASN A 197 20.43 -20.23 3.92
CA ASN A 197 21.47 -20.85 3.09
C ASN A 197 21.29 -20.56 1.59
N MET A 198 20.11 -20.08 1.17
CA MET A 198 19.79 -19.89 -0.25
C MET A 198 20.14 -18.51 -0.78
N SER A 199 20.41 -17.55 0.10
CA SER A 199 20.83 -16.21 -0.28
C SER A 199 22.11 -16.23 -1.12
N LYS A 200 22.21 -15.33 -2.10
CA LYS A 200 23.41 -15.19 -2.94
C LYS A 200 24.65 -14.94 -2.09
N TYR A 201 24.50 -14.12 -1.05
CA TYR A 201 25.56 -13.77 -0.12
C TYR A 201 26.11 -14.98 0.62
N TYR A 202 25.23 -15.84 1.14
CA TYR A 202 25.66 -17.08 1.78
C TYR A 202 26.34 -18.04 0.80
N LYS A 203 25.94 -18.08 -0.47
CA LYS A 203 26.59 -18.92 -1.49
C LYS A 203 28.00 -18.42 -1.82
N GLU A 204 28.26 -17.12 -1.72
CA GLU A 204 29.57 -16.50 -1.94
C GLU A 204 30.50 -16.70 -0.74
N ASP A 205 30.05 -16.38 0.47
CA ASP A 205 30.82 -16.59 1.72
C ASP A 205 29.94 -17.24 2.80
N PRO A 206 29.84 -18.58 2.82
CA PRO A 206 29.04 -19.28 3.82
C PRO A 206 29.49 -19.03 5.26
N GLU A 207 30.78 -18.75 5.49
CA GLU A 207 31.31 -18.58 6.84
C GLU A 207 30.93 -17.21 7.40
N GLU A 208 31.17 -16.12 6.67
CA GLU A 208 30.80 -14.76 7.09
C GLU A 208 29.30 -14.65 7.34
N HIS A 209 28.49 -15.10 6.36
CA HIS A 209 27.06 -14.90 6.38
C HIS A 209 26.34 -15.80 7.40
N TYR A 210 26.98 -16.88 7.85
CA TYR A 210 26.50 -17.68 8.97
C TYR A 210 26.65 -16.95 10.31
N LEU A 211 27.77 -16.25 10.53
CA LEU A 211 28.03 -15.54 11.79
C LEU A 211 27.03 -14.44 12.08
N ARG A 212 26.48 -13.84 11.03
CA ARG A 212 25.52 -12.73 11.11
C ARG A 212 24.09 -13.17 11.46
N ARG A 213 23.81 -14.47 11.55
CA ARG A 213 22.48 -14.99 11.97
C ARG A 213 22.19 -14.76 13.46
N ASN A 214 23.09 -14.12 14.19
CA ASN A 214 22.80 -13.62 15.53
C ASN A 214 22.02 -12.29 15.54
N ASP A 215 21.93 -11.59 14.41
CA ASP A 215 21.27 -10.30 14.29
C ASP A 215 19.90 -10.42 13.59
N PRO A 216 18.78 -10.08 14.27
CA PRO A 216 17.45 -10.14 13.63
C PRO A 216 17.31 -9.17 12.45
N LEU A 217 18.06 -8.06 12.40
CA LEU A 217 18.02 -7.12 11.27
C LEU A 217 18.55 -7.80 10.00
N TYR A 218 19.73 -8.41 10.12
CA TYR A 218 20.33 -9.19 9.04
C TYR A 218 19.43 -10.35 8.61
N VAL A 219 18.98 -11.18 9.54
CA VAL A 219 18.12 -12.35 9.25
C VAL A 219 16.85 -11.93 8.51
N SER A 220 16.18 -10.87 8.98
CA SER A 220 14.94 -10.36 8.38
C SER A 220 15.17 -9.90 6.93
N ARG A 221 16.25 -9.14 6.69
CA ARG A 221 16.58 -8.63 5.35
C ARG A 221 16.91 -9.76 4.38
N ILE A 222 17.69 -10.75 4.80
CA ILE A 222 18.08 -11.90 3.96
C ILE A 222 16.87 -12.75 3.59
N ILE A 223 15.98 -13.05 4.53
CA ILE A 223 14.77 -13.84 4.24
C ILE A 223 13.87 -13.09 3.27
N SER A 224 13.68 -11.79 3.48
CA SER A 224 12.91 -10.95 2.56
C SER A 224 13.48 -11.01 1.15
N ASP A 225 14.81 -10.92 1.00
CA ASP A 225 15.51 -11.01 -0.29
C ASP A 225 15.29 -12.35 -0.99
N VAL A 226 15.45 -13.46 -0.27
CA VAL A 226 15.28 -14.82 -0.81
C VAL A 226 13.85 -15.08 -1.28
N ILE A 227 12.85 -14.54 -0.56
CA ILE A 227 11.42 -14.70 -0.92
C ILE A 227 11.09 -13.98 -2.23
N SER A 228 11.74 -12.85 -2.52
CA SER A 228 11.30 -11.91 -3.55
C SER A 228 11.84 -12.20 -4.95
N GLY A 229 12.34 -13.41 -5.21
CA GLY A 229 13.31 -13.75 -6.28
C GLY A 229 13.02 -13.38 -7.75
N ARG A 230 11.99 -12.60 -8.08
CA ARG A 230 11.81 -11.84 -9.34
C ARG A 230 11.14 -10.48 -9.12
N ASP A 231 11.31 -9.64 -10.12
CA ASP A 231 10.61 -8.38 -10.29
C ASP A 231 9.10 -8.58 -10.24
N GLU A 232 8.42 -7.68 -9.54
CA GLU A 232 6.97 -7.70 -9.37
C GLU A 232 6.21 -7.59 -10.69
N ASP A 233 6.65 -6.72 -11.60
CA ASP A 233 5.95 -6.48 -12.87
C ASP A 233 6.03 -7.70 -13.77
N ASP A 234 7.22 -8.30 -13.90
CA ASP A 234 7.45 -9.53 -14.66
C ASP A 234 6.62 -10.70 -14.10
N ARG A 235 6.46 -10.74 -12.78
CA ARG A 235 5.71 -11.79 -12.07
C ARG A 235 4.20 -11.63 -12.29
N VAL A 236 3.67 -10.42 -12.15
CA VAL A 236 2.24 -10.14 -12.38
C VAL A 236 1.87 -10.44 -13.83
N ASP A 237 2.68 -10.00 -14.79
CA ASP A 237 2.49 -10.34 -16.20
C ASP A 237 2.46 -11.85 -16.44
N PHE A 238 3.42 -12.57 -15.88
CA PHE A 238 3.45 -14.02 -15.98
C PHE A 238 2.19 -14.67 -15.40
N MET A 239 1.71 -14.21 -14.24
CA MET A 239 0.51 -14.76 -13.60
C MET A 239 -0.76 -14.49 -14.42
N VAL A 240 -0.90 -13.28 -14.95
CA VAL A 240 -2.03 -12.87 -15.81
C VAL A 240 -2.02 -13.69 -17.11
N GLN A 241 -0.89 -13.76 -17.81
CA GLN A 241 -0.75 -14.51 -19.07
C GLN A 241 -1.04 -16.01 -18.91
N ASN A 242 -0.77 -16.57 -17.72
CA ASN A 242 -0.95 -18.00 -17.45
C ASN A 242 -2.24 -18.33 -16.66
N GLY A 243 -3.13 -17.35 -16.44
CA GLY A 243 -4.40 -17.56 -15.73
C GLY A 243 -4.23 -18.18 -14.34
N ARG A 244 -3.20 -17.75 -13.58
CA ARG A 244 -2.88 -18.29 -12.24
C ARG A 244 -3.36 -17.34 -11.14
N PRO A 245 -4.60 -17.47 -10.64
CA PRO A 245 -5.09 -16.61 -9.57
C PRO A 245 -4.37 -16.93 -8.26
N SER A 246 -3.82 -15.88 -7.64
CA SER A 246 -3.13 -15.89 -6.34
C SER A 246 -4.04 -16.12 -5.15
N TYR A 247 -5.33 -15.80 -5.27
CA TYR A 247 -6.35 -16.02 -4.23
C TYR A 247 -6.57 -17.50 -3.86
N LYS A 248 -5.97 -18.45 -4.60
CA LYS A 248 -6.00 -19.88 -4.25
C LYS A 248 -5.20 -20.21 -2.98
N TRP A 249 -4.23 -19.38 -2.62
CA TRP A 249 -3.42 -19.62 -1.43
C TRP A 249 -4.14 -19.13 -0.18
N ILE A 250 -4.20 -20.01 0.82
CA ILE A 250 -4.71 -19.71 2.17
C ILE A 250 -3.75 -20.19 3.26
N SER A 251 -2.58 -20.69 2.88
CA SER A 251 -1.58 -21.20 3.82
C SER A 251 -0.17 -21.07 3.26
N SER A 252 0.80 -20.77 4.12
CA SER A 252 2.22 -20.71 3.75
C SER A 252 2.83 -22.10 3.61
N VAL A 253 2.27 -23.11 4.28
CA VAL A 253 2.78 -24.49 4.34
C VAL A 253 2.90 -25.12 2.94
N PRO A 254 1.83 -25.21 2.12
CA PRO A 254 1.94 -25.78 0.79
C PRO A 254 2.82 -24.94 -0.14
N VAL A 255 2.91 -23.61 0.08
CA VAL A 255 3.80 -22.73 -0.70
C VAL A 255 5.27 -23.08 -0.45
N LEU A 256 5.63 -23.26 0.84
CA LEU A 256 6.98 -23.60 1.29
C LEU A 256 7.36 -25.04 0.92
N GLN A 257 6.47 -26.01 1.11
CA GLN A 257 6.69 -27.41 0.72
C GLN A 257 6.81 -27.56 -0.80
N GLN A 258 5.96 -26.87 -1.57
CA GLN A 258 6.07 -26.89 -3.03
C GLN A 258 7.38 -26.27 -3.52
N TRP A 259 7.82 -25.17 -2.89
CA TRP A 259 9.11 -24.57 -3.17
C TRP A 259 10.26 -25.56 -2.88
N PHE A 260 10.22 -26.22 -1.72
CA PHE A 260 11.20 -27.24 -1.32
C PHE A 260 11.26 -28.40 -2.32
N ASN A 261 10.12 -29.01 -2.63
CA ASN A 261 10.00 -30.20 -3.47
C ASN A 261 10.31 -29.94 -4.96
N ARG A 262 10.27 -28.68 -5.41
CA ARG A 262 10.57 -28.30 -6.80
C ARG A 262 12.00 -27.78 -6.96
N GLU A 263 12.95 -28.30 -6.20
CA GLU A 263 14.37 -27.88 -6.24
C GLU A 263 14.52 -26.36 -6.02
N HIS A 264 13.73 -25.79 -5.11
CA HIS A 264 13.76 -24.37 -4.77
C HIS A 264 13.33 -23.43 -5.92
N ARG A 265 12.60 -23.96 -6.92
CA ARG A 265 11.97 -23.15 -7.98
C ARG A 265 10.82 -22.33 -7.40
N MET A 266 10.72 -21.08 -7.86
CA MET A 266 9.74 -20.14 -7.31
C MET A 266 8.29 -20.58 -7.50
N THR A 267 7.53 -20.47 -6.42
CA THR A 267 6.08 -20.56 -6.37
C THR A 267 5.51 -19.15 -6.59
N TYR A 268 4.56 -18.98 -7.51
CA TYR A 268 4.02 -17.66 -7.87
C TYR A 268 2.92 -17.22 -6.89
N GLY A 269 2.96 -15.95 -6.50
CA GLY A 269 1.98 -15.27 -5.65
C GLY A 269 2.05 -13.75 -5.81
N HIS A 270 1.07 -13.03 -5.29
CA HIS A 270 1.11 -11.55 -5.22
C HIS A 270 1.77 -11.09 -3.91
N HIS A 271 1.94 -9.77 -3.74
CA HIS A 271 2.56 -9.14 -2.56
C HIS A 271 2.07 -9.68 -1.20
N TRP A 272 0.77 -9.96 -1.04
CA TRP A 272 0.26 -10.50 0.24
C TRP A 272 0.66 -11.95 0.51
N VAL A 273 0.91 -12.76 -0.52
CA VAL A 273 1.43 -14.13 -0.36
C VAL A 273 2.87 -14.07 0.13
N PHE A 274 3.68 -13.16 -0.40
CA PHE A 274 5.06 -12.95 0.11
C PHE A 274 5.06 -12.45 1.54
N ALA A 275 4.18 -11.50 1.88
CA ALA A 275 4.05 -11.03 3.24
C ALA A 275 3.64 -12.17 4.20
N ALA A 276 2.77 -13.07 3.76
CA ALA A 276 2.33 -14.21 4.57
C ALA A 276 3.43 -15.27 4.77
N VAL A 277 4.17 -15.62 3.71
CA VAL A 277 5.33 -16.51 3.79
C VAL A 277 6.42 -15.90 4.66
N LEU A 278 6.73 -14.62 4.48
CA LEU A 278 7.71 -13.90 5.30
C LEU A 278 7.29 -13.90 6.78
N CYS A 279 6.00 -13.69 7.06
CA CYS A 279 5.47 -13.78 8.42
C CYS A 279 5.69 -15.18 9.03
N THR A 280 5.37 -16.25 8.29
CA THR A 280 5.60 -17.64 8.72
C THR A 280 7.06 -17.87 9.09
N VAL A 281 7.99 -17.53 8.19
CA VAL A 281 9.42 -17.78 8.40
C VAL A 281 9.96 -17.01 9.60
N LEU A 282 9.60 -15.73 9.74
CA LEU A 282 10.07 -14.91 10.86
C LEU A 282 9.48 -15.36 12.21
N ARG A 283 8.20 -15.73 12.25
CA ARG A 283 7.58 -16.33 13.45
C ARG A 283 8.25 -17.63 13.84
N CYS A 284 8.50 -18.51 12.88
CA CYS A 284 9.20 -19.78 13.08
C CYS A 284 10.59 -19.55 13.72
N LEU A 285 11.34 -18.57 13.24
CA LEU A 285 12.67 -18.24 13.77
C LEU A 285 12.65 -17.52 15.12
N GLY A 286 11.47 -17.10 15.59
CA GLY A 286 11.28 -16.43 16.88
C GLY A 286 11.29 -14.90 16.82
N ILE A 287 11.13 -14.29 15.64
CA ILE A 287 11.03 -12.84 15.47
C ILE A 287 9.54 -12.44 15.45
N PRO A 288 9.04 -11.64 16.42
CA PRO A 288 7.62 -11.33 16.48
C PRO A 288 7.19 -10.52 15.26
N THR A 289 6.23 -11.04 14.50
CA THR A 289 5.89 -10.50 13.17
C THR A 289 4.38 -10.46 12.96
N ARG A 290 3.90 -9.38 12.33
CA ARG A 290 2.50 -9.21 11.92
C ARG A 290 2.41 -8.71 10.47
N ILE A 291 1.30 -9.03 9.82
CA ILE A 291 0.97 -8.51 8.48
C ILE A 291 0.27 -7.16 8.62
N VAL A 292 0.60 -6.23 7.74
CA VAL A 292 -0.01 -4.91 7.63
C VAL A 292 -0.49 -4.68 6.21
N THR A 293 -1.72 -4.20 6.08
CA THR A 293 -2.30 -3.73 4.82
C THR A 293 -2.34 -2.21 4.83
N ASN A 294 -1.77 -1.56 3.80
CA ASN A 294 -1.87 -0.14 3.53
C ASN A 294 -2.79 0.08 2.31
N TYR A 295 -3.96 0.67 2.51
CA TYR A 295 -4.89 0.99 1.42
C TYR A 295 -4.50 2.29 0.72
N ASN A 296 -4.83 2.40 -0.57
CA ASN A 296 -4.42 3.49 -1.45
C ASN A 296 -2.89 3.73 -1.39
N SER A 297 -2.09 2.67 -1.51
CA SER A 297 -0.63 2.74 -1.39
C SER A 297 0.01 3.32 -2.66
N ALA A 298 0.85 4.34 -2.51
CA ALA A 298 1.58 4.89 -3.65
C ALA A 298 2.71 3.94 -4.06
N HIS A 299 2.56 3.28 -5.20
CA HIS A 299 3.56 2.38 -5.77
C HIS A 299 4.63 3.16 -6.55
N ASN A 300 5.87 2.67 -6.59
CA ASN A 300 6.99 3.20 -7.39
C ASN A 300 7.13 4.73 -7.37
N THR A 301 7.10 5.31 -6.17
CA THR A 301 7.22 6.76 -5.98
C THR A 301 8.61 7.30 -6.27
N TYR A 302 9.65 6.45 -6.38
CA TYR A 302 11.06 6.88 -6.41
C TYR A 302 11.42 7.89 -5.30
N GLN A 303 10.77 7.75 -4.14
CA GLN A 303 10.89 8.69 -3.00
C GLN A 303 10.39 10.12 -3.28
N THR A 304 9.59 10.32 -4.34
CA THR A 304 8.85 11.56 -4.56
C THR A 304 7.57 11.56 -3.72
N LEU A 305 7.11 12.76 -3.34
CA LEU A 305 5.86 12.96 -2.59
C LEU A 305 4.71 13.44 -3.48
N GLN A 306 4.88 13.35 -4.80
CA GLN A 306 3.88 13.73 -5.77
C GLN A 306 3.76 12.64 -6.83
N LYS A 307 2.52 12.23 -7.12
CA LYS A 307 2.22 11.30 -8.21
C LYS A 307 1.21 11.91 -9.16
N ASP A 308 1.56 11.96 -10.44
CA ASP A 308 0.71 12.53 -11.48
C ASP A 308 -0.16 11.44 -12.12
N LEU A 309 -1.45 11.73 -12.18
CA LEU A 309 -2.50 10.86 -12.67
C LEU A 309 -3.07 11.46 -13.96
N TYR A 310 -2.93 10.76 -15.09
CA TYR A 310 -3.32 11.31 -16.40
C TYR A 310 -4.64 10.71 -16.91
N TYR A 311 -5.51 11.55 -17.46
CA TYR A 311 -6.81 11.20 -18.03
C TYR A 311 -7.01 11.91 -19.38
N ASN A 312 -7.95 11.45 -20.20
CA ASN A 312 -8.45 12.18 -21.37
C ASN A 312 -9.77 12.90 -21.04
N GLU A 313 -10.28 13.72 -21.97
CA GLU A 313 -11.58 14.40 -21.85
C GLU A 313 -12.76 13.43 -21.67
N SER A 314 -12.64 12.18 -22.12
CA SER A 314 -13.64 11.12 -21.90
C SER A 314 -13.56 10.48 -20.50
N ALA A 315 -12.81 11.07 -19.57
CA ALA A 315 -12.51 10.54 -18.23
C ALA A 315 -11.76 9.19 -18.19
N ALA A 316 -11.31 8.68 -19.34
CA ALA A 316 -10.53 7.46 -19.41
C ALA A 316 -9.09 7.71 -18.95
N ARG A 317 -8.52 6.74 -18.22
CA ARG A 317 -7.16 6.83 -17.71
C ARG A 317 -6.14 6.72 -18.84
N ILE A 318 -5.18 7.64 -18.89
CA ILE A 318 -4.01 7.57 -19.77
C ILE A 318 -2.83 7.02 -18.96
N HIS A 319 -2.33 5.86 -19.35
CA HIS A 319 -1.11 5.28 -18.77
C HIS A 319 0.09 5.73 -19.60
N ARG A 320 0.99 6.54 -19.01
CA ARG A 320 2.26 6.89 -19.66
C ARG A 320 3.31 5.84 -19.36
N THR A 321 3.31 5.32 -18.13
CA THR A 321 4.11 4.17 -17.69
C THR A 321 3.31 3.30 -16.73
N ARG A 322 3.72 2.04 -16.50
CA ARG A 322 3.15 1.19 -15.44
C ARG A 322 3.36 1.74 -14.03
N ASN A 323 4.33 2.65 -13.86
CA ASN A 323 4.66 3.25 -12.58
C ASN A 323 3.68 4.33 -12.13
N ASP A 324 2.69 4.70 -12.94
CA ASP A 324 1.75 5.81 -12.67
C ASP A 324 0.51 5.38 -11.84
N SER A 325 0.43 4.13 -11.37
CA SER A 325 -0.73 3.58 -10.64
C SER A 325 -0.65 3.70 -9.11
N ILE A 326 -1.77 4.05 -8.48
CA ILE A 326 -1.96 3.92 -7.02
C ILE A 326 -2.53 2.53 -6.76
N TRP A 327 -1.92 1.78 -5.86
CA TRP A 327 -2.41 0.45 -5.53
C TRP A 327 -3.56 0.56 -4.53
N HIS A 328 -4.65 -0.18 -4.76
CA HIS A 328 -5.77 -0.21 -3.83
C HIS A 328 -5.35 -0.63 -2.43
N PHE A 329 -4.43 -1.58 -2.36
CA PHE A 329 -3.74 -1.90 -1.14
C PHE A 329 -2.36 -2.49 -1.43
N GLN A 330 -1.43 -2.31 -0.49
CA GLN A 330 -0.15 -3.02 -0.43
C GLN A 330 -0.10 -3.77 0.89
N VAL A 331 0.43 -4.98 0.87
CA VAL A 331 0.61 -5.79 2.08
C VAL A 331 2.08 -5.98 2.34
N TRP A 332 2.52 -5.69 3.56
CA TRP A 332 3.89 -5.88 4.03
C TRP A 332 3.90 -6.45 5.46
N ASN A 333 5.09 -6.62 6.03
CA ASN A 333 5.28 -7.10 7.40
C ASN A 333 5.75 -5.97 8.32
N GLU A 334 5.35 -6.05 9.58
CA GLU A 334 6.05 -5.39 10.67
C GLU A 334 6.68 -6.44 11.58
N CYS A 335 7.97 -6.25 11.86
CA CYS A 335 8.79 -7.16 12.66
C CYS A 335 9.29 -6.42 13.91
N TRP A 336 9.15 -7.02 15.10
CA TRP A 336 9.56 -6.39 16.35
C TRP A 336 11.02 -6.68 16.68
N MET A 337 11.84 -5.63 16.77
CA MET A 337 13.25 -5.75 17.17
C MET A 337 13.86 -4.42 17.64
N GLN A 338 15.00 -4.50 18.31
CA GLN A 338 15.87 -3.36 18.63
C GLN A 338 16.63 -2.87 17.38
N ARG A 339 16.95 -1.57 17.36
CA ARG A 339 17.73 -0.88 16.32
C ARG A 339 19.02 -0.31 16.89
N ARG A 340 19.95 -1.21 17.20
CA ARG A 340 21.28 -0.87 17.76
C ARG A 340 22.17 -0.09 16.79
N ASP A 341 21.86 -0.17 15.51
CA ASP A 341 22.48 0.58 14.41
C ASP A 341 22.05 2.06 14.34
N LEU A 342 21.01 2.44 15.09
CA LEU A 342 20.41 3.77 15.08
C LEU A 342 20.50 4.44 16.47
N GLN A 343 20.24 5.77 16.57
CA GLN A 343 20.12 6.41 17.88
C GLN A 343 18.94 5.82 18.68
N ARG A 344 19.01 5.94 20.00
CA ARG A 344 17.99 5.40 20.91
C ARG A 344 16.59 5.90 20.55
N GLY A 345 15.62 5.00 20.70
CA GLY A 345 14.20 5.32 20.59
C GLY A 345 13.53 4.87 19.30
N TYR A 346 14.20 4.10 18.43
CA TYR A 346 13.64 3.53 17.19
C TYR A 346 13.50 2.00 17.23
N ASP A 347 13.66 1.42 18.41
CA ASP A 347 13.28 0.04 18.70
C ASP A 347 11.76 -0.15 18.52
N GLY A 348 11.34 -1.40 18.33
CA GLY A 348 9.94 -1.78 18.20
C GLY A 348 9.61 -2.28 16.80
N TRP A 349 8.46 -1.88 16.26
CA TRP A 349 8.00 -2.32 14.94
C TRP A 349 8.83 -1.74 13.80
N GLN A 350 9.35 -2.63 12.96
CA GLN A 350 10.13 -2.33 11.75
C GLN A 350 9.37 -2.86 10.53
N VAL A 351 9.11 -2.00 9.55
CA VAL A 351 8.47 -2.35 8.28
C VAL A 351 9.44 -3.12 7.41
N LEU A 352 9.00 -4.25 6.86
CA LEU A 352 9.75 -5.10 5.96
C LEU A 352 8.83 -5.55 4.83
N ASP A 353 9.25 -5.36 3.59
CA ASP A 353 8.46 -5.65 2.39
C ASP A 353 9.25 -6.58 1.46
N ALA A 354 8.80 -7.84 1.40
CA ALA A 354 9.29 -8.88 0.48
C ALA A 354 8.65 -8.78 -0.92
N THR A 355 8.15 -7.59 -1.25
CA THR A 355 7.72 -7.28 -2.60
C THR A 355 8.85 -6.50 -3.28
N ALA A 356 9.56 -7.14 -4.21
CA ALA A 356 10.64 -6.48 -4.93
C ALA A 356 10.08 -5.48 -5.95
N GLN A 357 10.05 -4.21 -5.53
CA GLN A 357 9.49 -3.07 -6.29
C GLN A 357 10.56 -2.17 -6.90
N HIS A 358 11.83 -2.34 -6.51
CA HIS A 358 12.90 -1.49 -6.98
C HIS A 358 14.18 -2.29 -7.21
N LYS A 359 14.99 -1.79 -8.15
CA LYS A 359 16.33 -2.30 -8.44
C LYS A 359 17.36 -1.31 -7.94
N TYR A 360 18.33 -1.78 -7.18
CA TYR A 360 19.53 -1.02 -6.81
C TYR A 360 20.72 -1.60 -7.58
N ASN A 361 21.44 -0.76 -8.34
CA ASN A 361 22.52 -1.19 -9.24
C ASN A 361 22.12 -2.32 -10.21
N GLY A 362 20.86 -2.34 -10.66
CA GLY A 362 20.34 -3.37 -11.57
C GLY A 362 19.85 -4.65 -10.87
N GLU A 363 20.06 -4.80 -9.57
CA GLU A 363 19.62 -5.96 -8.79
C GLU A 363 18.34 -5.66 -8.02
N LEU A 364 17.38 -6.61 -8.05
CA LEU A 364 16.17 -6.55 -7.24
C LEU A 364 16.50 -6.50 -5.76
N CYS A 365 15.88 -5.57 -5.04
CA CYS A 365 16.10 -5.40 -3.61
C CYS A 365 14.77 -5.35 -2.85
N CYS A 366 14.77 -5.96 -1.67
CA CYS A 366 13.67 -5.88 -0.73
C CYS A 366 13.82 -4.66 0.19
N SER A 367 12.69 -4.15 0.66
CA SER A 367 12.66 -2.88 1.40
C SER A 367 12.63 -3.14 2.91
N GLY A 368 13.44 -2.41 3.67
CA GLY A 368 13.49 -2.46 5.14
C GLY A 368 14.62 -3.35 5.69
N PRO A 369 14.68 -3.54 7.02
CA PRO A 369 13.71 -3.12 8.03
C PRO A 369 13.72 -1.60 8.34
N ALA A 370 12.57 -0.93 8.20
CA ALA A 370 12.40 0.52 8.41
C ALA A 370 11.64 0.81 9.72
N PRO A 371 12.12 1.64 10.65
CA PRO A 371 11.38 1.88 11.89
C PRO A 371 10.05 2.59 11.60
N VAL A 372 8.93 2.03 12.05
CA VAL A 372 7.59 2.66 11.89
C VAL A 372 7.57 4.07 12.48
N LYS A 373 8.27 4.26 13.60
CA LYS A 373 8.46 5.58 14.22
C LYS A 373 9.23 6.56 13.34
N ALA A 374 10.29 6.10 12.65
CA ALA A 374 11.07 6.93 11.74
C ALA A 374 10.24 7.37 10.52
N ILE A 375 9.38 6.49 10.02
CA ILE A 375 8.39 6.83 8.98
C ILE A 375 7.46 7.93 9.52
N LYS A 376 6.85 7.73 10.70
CA LYS A 376 5.96 8.74 11.29
C LYS A 376 6.61 10.10 11.51
N GLU A 377 7.87 10.12 11.90
CA GLU A 377 8.64 11.34 12.16
C GLU A 377 9.29 11.95 10.91
N GLY A 378 9.10 11.35 9.73
CA GLY A 378 9.70 11.83 8.48
C GLY A 378 11.23 11.76 8.46
N LYS A 379 11.85 10.82 9.20
CA LYS A 379 13.30 10.62 9.25
C LYS A 379 13.81 9.85 8.02
N VAL A 380 13.54 10.37 6.83
CA VAL A 380 13.75 9.67 5.54
C VAL A 380 15.19 9.21 5.27
N ASN A 381 16.18 9.86 5.87
CA ASN A 381 17.61 9.51 5.73
C ASN A 381 18.05 8.31 6.58
N TRP A 382 17.13 7.73 7.35
CA TRP A 382 17.44 6.63 8.24
C TRP A 382 17.40 5.30 7.52
N HIS A 383 18.34 4.42 7.87
CA HIS A 383 18.31 3.06 7.38
C HIS A 383 17.17 2.26 8.04
N TYR A 384 16.55 1.31 7.36
CA TYR A 384 16.65 1.03 5.93
C TYR A 384 15.39 1.57 5.25
N ASP A 385 15.55 2.16 4.06
CA ASP A 385 14.45 2.50 3.15
C ASP A 385 13.30 3.33 3.74
N VAL A 386 13.57 4.12 4.79
CA VAL A 386 12.54 4.93 5.46
C VAL A 386 11.90 5.92 4.49
N GLY A 387 12.68 6.56 3.61
CA GLY A 387 12.16 7.45 2.57
C GLY A 387 11.19 6.77 1.60
N LEU A 388 11.42 5.48 1.27
CA LEU A 388 10.53 4.71 0.41
C LEU A 388 9.19 4.41 1.09
N PHE A 389 9.22 3.98 2.36
CA PHE A 389 7.97 3.74 3.09
C PHE A 389 7.23 5.03 3.44
N PHE A 390 7.96 6.12 3.70
CA PHE A 390 7.39 7.43 3.93
C PHE A 390 6.60 7.92 2.71
N SER A 391 7.18 7.82 1.51
CA SER A 391 6.46 8.20 0.29
C SER A 391 5.24 7.30 0.02
N LYS A 392 5.30 6.00 0.34
CA LYS A 392 4.14 5.07 0.23
C LYS A 392 2.91 5.51 1.06
N VAL A 393 3.09 6.32 2.10
CA VAL A 393 2.00 6.76 3.01
C VAL A 393 1.76 8.28 3.03
N ALA A 394 2.64 9.07 2.40
CA ALA A 394 2.58 10.54 2.44
C ALA A 394 2.47 11.21 1.06
N THR A 395 2.51 10.44 -0.05
CA THR A 395 2.43 10.99 -1.41
C THR A 395 1.10 11.66 -1.70
N GLU A 396 1.14 12.85 -2.28
CA GLU A 396 -0.03 13.53 -2.84
C GLU A 396 -0.23 13.14 -4.30
N CYS A 397 -1.49 12.99 -4.71
CA CYS A 397 -1.82 12.62 -6.08
C CYS A 397 -2.44 13.82 -6.81
N LEU A 398 -1.94 14.14 -8.00
CA LEU A 398 -2.44 15.24 -8.83
C LEU A 398 -3.04 14.67 -10.10
N ALA A 399 -4.25 15.11 -10.45
CA ALA A 399 -4.90 14.70 -11.68
C ALA A 399 -4.62 15.71 -12.82
N TRP A 400 -4.42 15.18 -14.03
CA TRP A 400 -4.16 15.91 -15.26
C TRP A 400 -5.05 15.38 -16.37
N VAL A 401 -5.75 16.26 -17.09
CA VAL A 401 -6.61 15.89 -18.21
C VAL A 401 -5.98 16.37 -19.51
N ARG A 402 -5.87 15.46 -20.49
CA ARG A 402 -5.40 15.77 -21.85
C ARG A 402 -6.55 16.35 -22.66
N THR A 403 -6.36 17.56 -23.18
CA THR A 403 -7.32 18.22 -24.05
C THR A 403 -7.33 17.61 -25.45
N SER A 404 -8.39 17.86 -26.21
CA SER A 404 -8.49 17.52 -27.63
C SER A 404 -7.35 18.09 -28.49
N GLU A 405 -6.81 19.25 -28.09
CA GLU A 405 -5.64 19.91 -28.71
C GLU A 405 -4.29 19.26 -28.31
N GLY A 406 -4.31 18.31 -27.37
CA GLY A 406 -3.19 17.42 -27.06
C GLY A 406 -2.33 17.80 -25.86
N TYR A 407 -2.54 18.96 -25.23
CA TYR A 407 -1.82 19.38 -24.00
C TYR A 407 -2.57 18.94 -22.73
N PHE A 408 -1.88 19.02 -21.58
CA PHE A 408 -2.42 18.60 -20.28
C PHE A 408 -2.75 19.80 -19.41
N ILE A 409 -3.95 19.78 -18.83
CA ILE A 409 -4.41 20.76 -17.83
C ILE A 409 -4.57 20.09 -16.48
N LYS A 410 -4.19 20.79 -15.40
CA LYS A 410 -4.38 20.27 -14.04
C LYS A 410 -5.87 20.22 -13.72
N ALA A 411 -6.34 19.05 -13.29
CA ALA A 411 -7.69 18.89 -12.78
C ALA A 411 -7.72 19.11 -11.26
N PHE A 412 -8.63 19.94 -10.79
CA PHE A 412 -8.84 20.20 -9.37
C PHE A 412 -9.78 19.15 -8.76
N GLY A 413 -9.58 18.73 -7.52
CA GLY A 413 -10.46 17.75 -6.89
C GLY A 413 -9.79 17.00 -5.74
N ASN A 414 -10.60 16.26 -4.98
CA ASN A 414 -10.10 15.38 -3.93
C ASN A 414 -9.48 14.13 -4.57
N ALA A 415 -8.21 14.22 -4.96
CA ALA A 415 -7.46 13.01 -5.25
C ALA A 415 -7.45 12.14 -3.99
N ARG A 416 -7.66 10.82 -4.15
CA ARG A 416 -7.63 9.90 -3.01
C ARG A 416 -6.36 10.05 -2.23
N PHE A 417 -6.51 10.19 -0.92
CA PHE A 417 -5.39 10.31 -0.02
C PHE A 417 -4.66 8.98 0.09
N VAL A 418 -3.37 9.01 -0.19
CA VAL A 418 -2.50 7.85 -0.08
C VAL A 418 -2.30 7.49 1.39
N GLY A 419 -2.46 6.20 1.71
CA GLY A 419 -2.16 5.63 3.02
C GLY A 419 -3.02 6.14 4.19
N ASP A 420 -4.25 6.58 3.93
CA ASP A 420 -5.24 7.01 4.94
C ASP A 420 -5.91 5.85 5.70
N SER A 421 -5.68 4.61 5.27
CA SER A 421 -6.15 3.41 5.97
C SER A 421 -5.03 2.37 6.01
N ILE A 422 -4.57 2.05 7.21
CA ILE A 422 -3.49 1.10 7.48
C ILE A 422 -3.95 0.19 8.60
N ALA A 423 -3.97 -1.11 8.35
CA ALA A 423 -4.60 -2.06 9.23
C ALA A 423 -3.80 -3.35 9.44
N THR A 424 -4.06 -3.98 10.58
CA THR A 424 -3.51 -5.29 10.95
C THR A 424 -4.52 -6.06 11.79
N LYS A 425 -4.30 -7.36 12.00
CA LYS A 425 -5.17 -8.18 12.86
C LYS A 425 -5.02 -7.78 14.33
N SER A 426 -6.13 -7.73 15.04
CA SER A 426 -6.17 -7.50 16.48
C SER A 426 -5.58 -8.68 17.27
N ILE A 427 -5.02 -8.39 18.43
CA ILE A 427 -4.46 -9.42 19.32
C ILE A 427 -5.60 -10.30 19.83
N GLY A 428 -5.51 -11.61 19.60
CA GLY A 428 -6.47 -12.59 20.13
C GLY A 428 -7.87 -12.56 19.50
N THR A 429 -8.09 -11.73 18.46
CA THR A 429 -9.36 -11.71 17.71
C THR A 429 -9.10 -11.58 16.21
N ASP A 430 -10.10 -11.87 15.39
CA ASP A 430 -10.00 -11.75 13.94
C ASP A 430 -10.39 -10.35 13.42
N MET A 431 -10.64 -9.42 14.34
CA MET A 431 -11.07 -8.06 14.03
C MET A 431 -9.91 -7.20 13.53
N GLN A 432 -10.22 -6.34 12.58
CA GLN A 432 -9.27 -5.37 12.05
C GLN A 432 -8.91 -4.32 13.10
N LYS A 433 -7.63 -3.97 13.17
CA LYS A 433 -7.11 -2.88 14.00
C LYS A 433 -6.50 -1.81 13.11
N ASP A 434 -7.03 -0.60 13.19
CA ASP A 434 -6.42 0.57 12.58
C ASP A 434 -5.10 0.93 13.29
N ILE A 435 -4.06 1.17 12.49
CA ILE A 435 -2.74 1.60 12.95
C ILE A 435 -2.22 2.82 12.17
N VAL A 436 -3.08 3.58 11.49
CA VAL A 436 -2.68 4.76 10.71
C VAL A 436 -1.91 5.77 11.57
N HIS A 437 -2.39 5.99 12.80
CA HIS A 437 -1.77 6.87 13.78
C HIS A 437 -0.35 6.45 14.20
N LYS A 438 0.10 5.23 13.85
CA LYS A 438 1.49 4.78 14.04
C LYS A 438 2.40 5.19 12.90
N TYR A 439 1.87 5.41 11.70
CA TYR A 439 2.60 5.79 10.50
C TYR A 439 2.54 7.29 10.20
N LYS A 440 1.50 7.98 10.66
CA LYS A 440 1.37 9.43 10.44
C LYS A 440 0.68 10.14 11.60
N TYR A 441 0.91 11.44 11.68
CA TYR A 441 0.17 12.32 12.58
C TYR A 441 -1.19 12.67 11.97
N PRO A 442 -2.24 12.89 12.79
CA PRO A 442 -3.52 13.39 12.30
C PRO A 442 -3.34 14.71 11.54
N LYS A 443 -3.99 14.83 10.38
CA LYS A 443 -4.00 16.07 9.58
C LYS A 443 -4.99 17.08 10.17
N GLU A 444 -4.79 17.58 11.38
CA GLU A 444 -5.70 18.60 11.93
C GLU A 444 -5.03 19.66 12.80
N TRP A 445 -4.21 20.51 12.18
CA TRP A 445 -4.18 21.92 12.57
C TRP A 445 -4.01 22.78 11.31
N SER A 446 -5.07 23.49 10.92
CA SER A 446 -4.95 24.59 9.96
C SER A 446 -5.00 25.90 10.73
N VAL A 447 -3.97 26.72 10.56
CA VAL A 447 -3.98 28.10 11.05
C VAL A 447 -4.50 28.96 9.91
N SER A 448 -5.76 29.39 10.01
CA SER A 448 -6.32 30.36 9.08
C SER A 448 -5.95 31.77 9.52
N GLY A 449 -5.40 32.56 8.59
CA GLY A 449 -5.04 33.95 8.81
C GLY A 449 -5.54 34.80 7.65
N ARG A 450 -6.10 35.97 7.95
CA ARG A 450 -6.50 36.94 6.94
C ARG A 450 -5.48 38.08 6.89
N ILE A 451 -4.79 38.21 5.77
CA ILE A 451 -3.95 39.38 5.51
C ILE A 451 -4.86 40.49 4.95
N ALA A 452 -5.10 41.53 5.74
CA ALA A 452 -5.91 42.67 5.30
C ALA A 452 -5.18 43.47 4.21
N TYR A 453 -5.93 44.00 3.23
CA TYR A 453 -5.39 44.84 2.14
C TYR A 453 -4.52 45.99 2.64
N SER A 454 -4.95 46.65 3.72
CA SER A 454 -4.22 47.75 4.35
C SER A 454 -2.81 47.39 4.85
N LEU A 455 -2.50 46.10 5.02
CA LEU A 455 -1.18 45.64 5.47
C LEU A 455 -0.17 45.50 4.32
N TYR A 456 -0.63 45.31 3.09
CA TYR A 456 0.25 45.12 1.93
C TYR A 456 0.10 46.19 0.85
N GLU A 457 -0.87 47.11 0.97
CA GLU A 457 -1.15 48.13 -0.04
C GLU A 457 0.06 49.02 -0.38
N THR A 458 0.86 49.42 0.62
CA THR A 458 2.03 50.28 0.42
C THR A 458 3.29 49.51 0.02
N ALA A 459 3.26 48.18 0.13
CA ALA A 459 4.39 47.30 -0.12
C ALA A 459 4.27 46.52 -1.44
N LEU A 460 3.12 46.63 -2.14
CA LEU A 460 2.89 45.95 -3.40
C LEU A 460 3.75 46.58 -4.50
N LEU A 461 4.67 45.79 -5.07
CA LEU A 461 5.51 46.18 -6.19
C LEU A 461 4.79 45.95 -7.54
N ASP A 462 5.34 46.47 -8.63
CA ASP A 462 4.74 46.41 -9.98
C ASP A 462 4.43 44.98 -10.46
N ASN A 463 5.16 43.99 -9.95
CA ASN A 463 4.99 42.57 -10.25
C ASN A 463 3.77 41.91 -9.55
N ASN A 464 3.15 42.60 -8.59
CA ASN A 464 1.98 42.16 -7.81
C ASN A 464 2.19 40.84 -7.06
N LEU A 465 3.43 40.52 -6.73
CA LEU A 465 3.74 39.32 -5.96
C LEU A 465 3.80 39.66 -4.48
N VAL A 466 3.10 38.87 -3.69
CA VAL A 466 3.19 38.86 -2.23
C VAL A 466 3.71 37.50 -1.82
N ARG A 467 4.89 37.45 -1.21
CA ARG A 467 5.40 36.23 -0.59
C ARG A 467 4.81 36.09 0.81
N VAL A 468 4.14 34.98 1.07
CA VAL A 468 3.67 34.60 2.40
C VAL A 468 4.62 33.54 2.94
N THR A 469 5.28 33.84 4.06
CA THR A 469 6.20 32.93 4.75
C THR A 469 5.59 32.53 6.09
N ALA A 470 5.35 31.24 6.29
CA ALA A 470 4.93 30.66 7.56
C ALA A 470 6.14 30.04 8.25
N LEU A 471 6.39 30.45 9.50
CA LEU A 471 7.50 29.95 10.31
C LEU A 471 6.95 29.29 11.57
N VAL A 472 7.23 27.99 11.72
CA VAL A 472 6.83 27.21 12.89
C VAL A 472 8.06 27.02 13.77
N LYS A 473 7.94 27.43 15.04
CA LYS A 473 8.96 27.25 16.08
C LYS A 473 8.49 26.18 17.05
N GLU A 474 9.28 25.13 17.21
CA GLU A 474 9.05 24.12 18.23
C GLU A 474 9.33 24.72 19.63
N PRO A 475 8.36 24.71 20.57
CA PRO A 475 8.62 25.14 21.93
C PRO A 475 9.41 24.04 22.67
N GLU A 476 10.51 24.44 23.31
CA GLU A 476 11.23 23.69 24.36
C GLU A 476 11.99 22.40 23.96
N THR A 477 13.04 22.55 23.16
CA THR A 477 14.25 21.70 23.33
C THR A 477 15.53 22.53 23.15
N ALA A 478 16.67 22.02 23.65
CA ALA A 478 17.98 22.69 23.67
C ALA A 478 18.53 23.13 22.28
N SER A 479 17.87 22.72 21.19
CA SER A 479 18.12 23.20 19.83
C SER A 479 16.81 23.73 19.24
N VAL A 480 16.69 25.05 19.11
CA VAL A 480 15.51 25.66 18.47
C VAL A 480 15.49 25.27 17.00
N ARG A 481 14.50 24.48 16.59
CA ARG A 481 14.26 24.13 15.19
C ARG A 481 13.14 24.98 14.62
N PHE A 482 13.37 25.46 13.40
CA PHE A 482 12.40 26.23 12.63
C PHE A 482 12.04 25.45 11.37
N THR A 483 10.75 25.40 11.06
CA THR A 483 10.26 24.95 9.75
C THR A 483 9.65 26.14 9.03
N VAL A 484 10.01 26.30 7.76
CA VAL A 484 9.55 27.42 6.93
C VAL A 484 8.79 26.87 5.72
N ALA A 485 7.63 27.45 5.46
CA ALA A 485 6.90 27.26 4.21
C ALA A 485 6.71 28.63 3.54
N GLU A 486 6.95 28.71 2.24
CA GLU A 486 6.80 29.94 1.46
C GLU A 486 5.84 29.71 0.30
N GLN A 487 5.00 30.70 0.04
CA GLN A 487 4.11 30.73 -1.11
C GLN A 487 4.11 32.13 -1.71
N ASP A 488 4.41 32.22 -3.01
CA ASP A 488 4.23 33.45 -3.77
C ASP A 488 2.77 33.53 -4.25
N VAL A 489 2.12 34.64 -3.92
CA VAL A 489 0.72 34.93 -4.25
C VAL A 489 0.68 36.14 -5.19
N THR A 490 0.14 35.95 -6.38
CA THR A 490 -0.09 37.05 -7.32
C THR A 490 -1.41 37.75 -6.98
N VAL A 491 -1.34 39.03 -6.62
CA VAL A 491 -2.52 39.87 -6.40
C VAL A 491 -3.07 40.28 -7.77
N CYS A 492 -4.27 39.82 -8.09
CA CYS A 492 -4.92 40.15 -9.36
C CYS A 492 -5.22 41.66 -9.45
N LYS A 493 -4.72 42.32 -10.51
CA LYS A 493 -5.15 43.67 -10.87
C LYS A 493 -6.58 43.64 -11.44
N PRO A 494 -7.39 44.69 -11.23
CA PRO A 494 -8.66 44.83 -11.92
C PRO A 494 -8.45 44.92 -13.43
N SER A 495 -9.37 44.32 -14.20
CA SER A 495 -9.32 44.33 -15.66
C SER A 495 -9.87 45.64 -16.24
N ILE A 496 -9.33 46.02 -17.40
CA ILE A 496 -9.84 47.14 -18.20
C ILE A 496 -10.44 46.59 -19.48
N VAL A 497 -11.66 47.01 -19.80
CA VAL A 497 -12.41 46.54 -20.96
C VAL A 497 -12.45 47.66 -22.00
N ILE A 498 -12.23 47.33 -23.27
CA ILE A 498 -12.30 48.26 -24.39
C ILE A 498 -13.47 47.87 -25.28
N GLN A 499 -14.54 48.65 -25.25
CA GLN A 499 -15.72 48.45 -26.08
C GLN A 499 -15.58 49.23 -27.39
N MET A 500 -15.54 48.52 -28.51
CA MET A 500 -15.44 49.14 -29.84
C MET A 500 -15.95 48.18 -30.91
N ALA A 501 -16.24 48.70 -32.10
CA ALA A 501 -16.54 47.87 -33.26
C ALA A 501 -15.34 46.97 -33.61
N LYS A 502 -15.62 45.71 -33.97
CA LYS A 502 -14.59 44.74 -34.38
C LYS A 502 -13.98 45.08 -35.75
N THR A 503 -14.61 45.97 -36.50
CA THR A 503 -14.19 46.44 -37.81
C THR A 503 -14.15 47.97 -37.85
N ALA A 504 -13.20 48.53 -38.60
CA ALA A 504 -13.09 49.96 -38.90
C ALA A 504 -12.66 50.14 -40.35
N VAL A 505 -12.93 51.31 -40.93
CA VAL A 505 -12.49 51.64 -42.29
C VAL A 505 -11.29 52.58 -42.21
N GLN A 506 -10.26 52.32 -42.99
CA GLN A 506 -9.08 53.18 -43.10
C GLN A 506 -9.51 54.60 -43.49
N PHE A 507 -8.90 55.59 -42.83
CA PHE A 507 -9.20 57.02 -42.95
C PHE A 507 -10.58 57.45 -42.42
N GLN A 508 -11.37 56.56 -41.81
CA GLN A 508 -12.63 56.92 -41.15
C GLN A 508 -12.48 57.01 -39.61
N PRO A 509 -13.02 58.04 -38.94
CA PRO A 509 -13.01 58.15 -37.49
C PRO A 509 -13.73 56.98 -36.81
N THR A 510 -13.06 56.34 -35.86
CA THR A 510 -13.56 55.18 -35.08
C THR A 510 -13.54 55.52 -33.59
N LYS A 511 -14.55 55.06 -32.85
CA LYS A 511 -14.68 55.27 -31.41
C LYS A 511 -14.43 53.97 -30.64
N ALA A 512 -13.72 54.08 -29.52
CA ALA A 512 -13.60 53.06 -28.49
C ALA A 512 -14.00 53.65 -27.14
N VAL A 513 -14.67 52.88 -26.30
CA VAL A 513 -15.04 53.26 -24.94
C VAL A 513 -14.25 52.41 -23.97
N VAL A 514 -13.50 53.06 -23.11
CA VAL A 514 -12.77 52.42 -22.01
C VAL A 514 -13.73 52.23 -20.86
N VAL A 515 -13.85 51.01 -20.37
CA VAL A 515 -14.69 50.63 -19.24
C VAL A 515 -13.80 50.06 -18.15
N PHE A 516 -13.78 50.72 -16.99
CA PHE A 516 -12.97 50.30 -15.85
C PHE A 516 -13.76 50.47 -14.55
N THR A 517 -13.91 49.41 -13.77
CA THR A 517 -14.62 49.46 -12.50
C THR A 517 -13.62 49.50 -11.34
N ASN A 518 -13.73 50.51 -10.47
CA ASN A 518 -12.90 50.63 -9.28
C ASN A 518 -13.27 49.54 -8.26
N PRO A 519 -12.39 48.56 -7.98
CA PRO A 519 -12.71 47.49 -7.03
C PRO A 519 -12.58 47.92 -5.56
N LEU A 520 -12.01 49.09 -5.26
CA LEU A 520 -11.71 49.53 -3.91
C LEU A 520 -12.90 50.21 -3.21
N LYS A 521 -12.85 50.25 -1.87
CA LYS A 521 -13.79 50.99 -1.01
C LYS A 521 -13.52 52.50 -0.94
N GLU A 522 -12.53 52.98 -1.70
CA GLU A 522 -12.08 54.38 -1.73
C GLU A 522 -12.01 54.90 -3.17
N THR A 523 -11.96 56.23 -3.32
CA THR A 523 -11.90 56.91 -4.63
C THR A 523 -10.50 56.86 -5.23
N LEU A 524 -10.39 56.40 -6.47
CA LEU A 524 -9.17 56.46 -7.27
C LEU A 524 -8.97 57.87 -7.82
N LYS A 525 -7.77 58.41 -7.64
CA LYS A 525 -7.36 59.76 -8.07
C LYS A 525 -6.24 59.69 -9.09
N ASN A 526 -6.02 60.79 -9.80
CA ASN A 526 -4.94 60.92 -10.81
C ASN A 526 -5.02 59.87 -11.93
N CYS A 527 -6.23 59.50 -12.33
CA CYS A 527 -6.47 58.51 -13.38
C CYS A 527 -5.98 59.01 -14.74
N LYS A 528 -5.09 58.24 -15.37
CA LYS A 528 -4.45 58.55 -16.64
C LYS A 528 -4.53 57.34 -17.57
N ILE A 529 -5.04 57.54 -18.78
CA ILE A 529 -5.12 56.50 -19.80
C ILE A 529 -4.11 56.81 -20.91
N ARG A 530 -3.14 55.92 -21.12
CA ARG A 530 -2.30 55.90 -22.32
C ARG A 530 -2.91 54.99 -23.36
N VAL A 531 -2.90 55.45 -24.60
CA VAL A 531 -3.47 54.73 -25.74
C VAL A 531 -2.47 54.74 -26.87
N SER A 532 -2.13 53.57 -27.38
CA SER A 532 -1.22 53.39 -28.49
C SER A 532 -1.73 52.31 -29.44
N GLY A 533 -1.28 52.35 -30.69
CA GLY A 533 -1.72 51.40 -31.69
C GLY A 533 -1.15 51.75 -33.06
N LYS A 534 -0.19 50.95 -33.52
CA LYS A 534 0.46 51.18 -34.82
C LYS A 534 -0.59 51.14 -35.93
N GLY A 535 -0.65 52.19 -36.75
CA GLY A 535 -1.66 52.30 -37.82
C GLY A 535 -3.07 52.66 -37.36
N LEU A 536 -3.29 52.86 -36.06
CA LEU A 536 -4.54 53.36 -35.47
C LEU A 536 -4.37 54.77 -34.93
N LEU A 537 -3.22 55.04 -34.31
CA LEU A 537 -2.81 56.34 -33.81
C LEU A 537 -1.42 56.68 -34.35
N HIS A 538 -1.21 57.93 -34.74
CA HIS A 538 0.09 58.42 -35.21
C HIS A 538 1.16 58.42 -34.11
N LYS A 539 0.76 58.65 -32.86
CA LYS A 539 1.61 58.58 -31.66
C LYS A 539 0.78 58.17 -30.46
N GLU A 540 1.44 57.73 -29.39
CA GLU A 540 0.78 57.50 -28.11
C GLU A 540 0.04 58.76 -27.65
N ARG A 541 -1.18 58.57 -27.14
CA ARG A 541 -1.99 59.64 -26.56
C ARG A 541 -2.20 59.38 -25.08
N LEU A 542 -2.04 60.42 -24.27
CA LEU A 542 -2.29 60.42 -22.83
C LEU A 542 -3.55 61.23 -22.54
N TYR A 543 -4.54 60.59 -21.91
CA TYR A 543 -5.78 61.21 -21.46
C TYR A 543 -5.80 61.29 -19.93
N ARG A 544 -6.16 62.45 -19.39
CA ARG A 544 -6.45 62.60 -17.96
C ARG A 544 -7.95 62.39 -17.76
N CYS A 545 -8.31 61.47 -16.88
CA CYS A 545 -9.67 61.07 -16.62
C CYS A 545 -10.15 61.63 -15.29
N GLN A 546 -11.47 61.60 -15.08
CA GLN A 546 -12.07 61.91 -13.78
C GLN A 546 -11.68 60.88 -12.71
N ASP A 547 -11.71 61.34 -11.46
CA ASP A 547 -11.57 60.46 -10.30
C ASP A 547 -12.70 59.41 -10.31
N VAL A 548 -12.37 58.17 -9.95
CA VAL A 548 -13.32 57.05 -10.00
C VAL A 548 -13.71 56.70 -8.57
N ALA A 549 -14.95 57.06 -8.21
CA ALA A 549 -15.50 56.80 -6.88
C ALA A 549 -15.48 55.31 -6.53
N SER A 550 -15.57 54.99 -5.24
CA SER A 550 -15.61 53.61 -4.77
C SER A 550 -16.67 52.79 -5.51
N LYS A 551 -16.32 51.57 -5.93
CA LYS A 551 -17.20 50.62 -6.63
C LYS A 551 -17.84 51.13 -7.92
N SER A 552 -17.43 52.30 -8.41
CA SER A 552 -18.01 52.95 -9.59
C SER A 552 -17.23 52.61 -10.85
N THR A 553 -17.87 52.75 -12.01
CA THR A 553 -17.29 52.45 -13.32
C THR A 553 -16.94 53.75 -14.07
N LEU A 554 -15.69 53.85 -14.52
CA LEU A 554 -15.22 54.83 -15.47
C LEU A 554 -15.61 54.40 -16.89
N LEU A 555 -16.31 55.28 -17.60
CA LEU A 555 -16.59 55.17 -19.04
C LEU A 555 -15.88 56.33 -19.75
N TYR A 556 -14.86 56.04 -20.55
CA TYR A 556 -14.07 57.09 -21.21
C TYR A 556 -14.02 56.88 -22.73
N PRO A 557 -14.65 57.74 -23.55
CA PRO A 557 -14.62 57.60 -25.00
C PRO A 557 -13.29 58.11 -25.60
N ILE A 558 -12.75 57.35 -26.53
CA ILE A 558 -11.54 57.67 -27.31
C ILE A 558 -11.92 57.61 -28.79
N THR A 559 -11.54 58.63 -29.55
CA THR A 559 -11.69 58.64 -31.01
C THR A 559 -10.33 58.61 -31.69
N PHE A 560 -10.16 57.74 -32.67
CA PHE A 560 -8.95 57.61 -33.48
C PHE A 560 -9.29 57.27 -34.93
N THR A 561 -8.37 57.53 -35.85
CA THR A 561 -8.57 57.32 -37.29
C THR A 561 -7.52 56.35 -37.79
N PRO A 562 -7.88 55.11 -38.16
CA PRO A 562 -6.94 54.15 -38.69
C PRO A 562 -6.29 54.64 -39.99
N THR A 563 -4.98 54.50 -40.11
CA THR A 563 -4.21 54.91 -41.29
C THR A 563 -3.63 53.73 -42.06
N LEU A 564 -3.64 52.51 -41.52
CA LEU A 564 -3.08 51.32 -42.16
C LEU A 564 -4.09 50.15 -42.22
N ALA A 565 -4.23 49.61 -43.43
CA ALA A 565 -4.87 48.34 -43.82
C ALA A 565 -4.61 47.14 -42.89
N GLY A 566 -5.57 46.24 -42.61
CA GLY A 566 -5.37 44.93 -42.00
C GLY A 566 -5.44 44.89 -40.46
N THR A 567 -5.13 43.74 -39.86
CA THR A 567 -5.40 43.51 -38.43
C THR A 567 -4.56 44.42 -37.56
N ARG A 568 -5.21 45.19 -36.68
CA ARG A 568 -4.57 46.11 -35.74
C ARG A 568 -4.98 45.84 -34.31
N ARG A 569 -4.17 46.33 -33.38
CA ARG A 569 -4.43 46.26 -31.94
C ARG A 569 -4.35 47.66 -31.35
N LEU A 570 -5.40 48.03 -30.62
CA LEU A 570 -5.43 49.19 -29.76
C LEU A 570 -4.94 48.75 -28.37
N TYR A 571 -3.83 49.30 -27.91
CA TYR A 571 -3.29 49.07 -26.58
C TYR A 571 -3.70 50.21 -25.66
N LEU A 572 -4.03 49.86 -24.44
CA LEU A 572 -4.46 50.79 -23.42
C LEU A 572 -3.77 50.47 -22.10
N GLN A 573 -3.23 51.49 -21.46
CA GLN A 573 -2.68 51.42 -20.12
C GLN A 573 -3.37 52.46 -19.23
N LEU A 574 -3.96 52.00 -18.11
CA LEU A 574 -4.52 52.86 -17.08
C LEU A 574 -3.55 52.92 -15.88
N ASP A 575 -3.20 54.14 -15.50
CA ASP A 575 -2.46 54.47 -14.28
C ASP A 575 -3.36 55.30 -13.36
N THR A 576 -3.36 55.01 -12.06
CA THR A 576 -4.08 55.75 -11.01
C THR A 576 -3.14 55.95 -9.81
N ASN A 577 -3.62 56.58 -8.73
CA ASN A 577 -2.88 56.69 -7.47
C ASN A 577 -2.74 55.38 -6.68
N LYS A 578 -3.53 54.34 -7.00
CA LYS A 578 -3.52 53.05 -6.26
C LYS A 578 -3.21 51.84 -7.14
N PHE A 579 -3.47 51.94 -8.43
CA PHE A 579 -3.14 50.94 -9.43
C PHE A 579 -2.22 51.53 -10.48
N HIS A 580 -1.06 50.93 -10.67
CA HIS A 580 -0.12 51.29 -11.72
C HIS A 580 -0.10 50.20 -12.79
N VAL A 581 -0.03 50.59 -14.06
CA VAL A 581 0.15 49.67 -15.19
C VAL A 581 -0.97 48.62 -15.27
N ILE A 582 -2.23 49.06 -15.38
CA ILE A 582 -3.34 48.20 -15.80
C ILE A 582 -3.40 48.20 -17.32
N ASN A 583 -3.02 47.09 -17.94
CA ASN A 583 -2.98 46.98 -19.39
C ASN A 583 -4.23 46.27 -19.93
N GLY A 584 -4.71 46.74 -21.06
CA GLY A 584 -5.70 46.06 -21.88
C GLY A 584 -5.38 46.27 -23.35
N PHE A 585 -5.90 45.39 -24.20
CA PHE A 585 -5.82 45.59 -25.62
C PHE A 585 -7.09 45.08 -26.29
N GLN A 586 -7.41 45.65 -27.44
CA GLN A 586 -8.50 45.19 -28.29
C GLN A 586 -8.03 45.09 -29.72
N ARG A 587 -8.30 43.94 -30.33
CA ARG A 587 -8.05 43.72 -31.76
C ARG A 587 -9.24 44.27 -32.55
N LEU A 588 -8.94 44.98 -33.64
CA LEU A 588 -9.91 45.33 -34.66
C LEU A 588 -9.33 45.08 -36.04
N GLU A 589 -10.23 44.85 -36.98
CA GLU A 589 -9.89 44.73 -38.38
C GLU A 589 -10.03 46.09 -39.08
N VAL A 590 -8.98 46.56 -39.76
CA VAL A 590 -9.05 47.82 -40.52
C VAL A 590 -9.17 47.50 -42.00
N LEU A 591 -10.32 47.84 -42.58
CA LEU A 591 -10.59 47.66 -43.99
C LEU A 591 -9.91 48.77 -44.81
N PRO A 592 -9.34 48.49 -46.00
CA PRO A 592 -8.77 49.50 -46.88
C PRO A 592 -9.77 50.63 -47.20
N GLY A 593 -9.26 51.86 -47.35
CA GLY A 593 -10.09 53.05 -47.59
C GLY A 593 -10.46 53.26 -49.06
N CYS A 594 -9.71 52.65 -49.98
CA CYS A 594 -10.19 52.31 -51.30
C CYS A 594 -10.94 50.98 -51.22
N PHE A 595 -11.84 50.68 -52.16
CA PHE A 595 -12.57 49.41 -52.35
C PHE A 595 -14.08 49.47 -52.05
N LYS A 596 -14.84 49.46 -53.16
CA LYS A 596 -16.24 49.05 -53.25
C LYS A 596 -16.30 47.52 -53.26
N GLU A 597 -17.27 46.97 -52.51
CA GLU A 597 -17.88 45.64 -52.62
C GLU A 597 -16.96 44.41 -52.56
N TRP A 598 -16.80 43.84 -51.35
CA TRP A 598 -16.42 42.43 -51.18
C TRP A 598 -17.66 41.54 -51.36
N SER A 599 -17.53 40.43 -52.11
CA SER A 599 -18.55 39.36 -52.14
C SER A 599 -18.51 38.54 -50.84
N THR A 600 -19.62 37.86 -50.53
CA THR A 600 -19.79 37.02 -49.31
C THR A 600 -18.70 35.96 -49.15
N GLU A 601 -18.16 35.43 -50.26
CA GLU A 601 -17.09 34.42 -50.26
C GLU A 601 -15.75 34.95 -49.73
N HIS A 602 -15.40 36.20 -50.05
CA HIS A 602 -14.20 36.86 -49.50
C HIS A 602 -14.30 37.03 -47.98
N TRP A 603 -15.54 37.12 -47.45
CA TRP A 603 -15.76 37.23 -46.02
C TRP A 603 -15.47 35.92 -45.25
N GLU A 604 -15.82 34.79 -45.85
CA GLU A 604 -15.65 33.47 -45.23
C GLU A 604 -14.19 33.01 -45.21
N GLU A 605 -13.43 33.30 -46.27
CA GLU A 605 -12.01 32.96 -46.38
C GLU A 605 -11.15 33.79 -45.41
N TYR A 606 -11.49 35.08 -45.24
CA TYR A 606 -10.82 35.97 -44.28
C TYR A 606 -11.04 35.53 -42.82
N GLN A 607 -12.27 35.15 -42.46
CA GLN A 607 -12.62 34.70 -41.10
C GLN A 607 -11.95 33.37 -40.72
N LYS A 608 -11.68 32.49 -41.70
CA LYS A 608 -10.93 31.24 -41.50
C LYS A 608 -9.45 31.50 -41.16
N SER A 609 -8.84 32.54 -41.72
CA SER A 609 -7.41 32.84 -41.52
C SER A 609 -7.06 33.52 -40.19
N ALA A 610 -8.05 34.06 -39.47
CA ALA A 610 -7.82 34.98 -38.33
C ALA A 610 -7.85 34.34 -36.93
N LYS A 611 -8.01 33.02 -36.81
CA LYS A 611 -8.07 32.30 -35.52
C LYS A 611 -6.72 31.67 -35.16
N GLU A 612 -6.06 32.22 -34.14
CA GLU A 612 -5.02 31.54 -33.34
C GLU A 612 -5.44 31.50 -31.86
N PRO A 613 -4.98 30.50 -31.08
CA PRO A 613 -5.50 30.18 -29.76
C PRO A 613 -4.94 31.10 -28.68
N ILE A 614 -5.81 31.55 -27.76
CA ILE A 614 -5.43 32.35 -26.60
C ILE A 614 -5.17 31.41 -25.42
N TYR A 615 -3.92 31.36 -24.96
CA TYR A 615 -3.56 30.71 -23.70
C TYR A 615 -3.89 31.61 -22.48
N SER A 616 -4.51 30.97 -21.49
CA SER A 616 -4.52 31.22 -20.04
C SER A 616 -5.01 32.57 -19.48
N GLN A 617 -6.12 32.53 -18.74
CA GLN A 617 -6.24 33.17 -17.42
C GLN A 617 -6.99 32.23 -16.47
N LEU A 618 -6.36 31.90 -15.34
CA LEU A 618 -6.97 31.18 -14.22
C LEU A 618 -8.16 31.99 -13.71
N SER A 619 -9.36 31.52 -14.06
CA SER A 619 -10.63 32.04 -13.57
C SER A 619 -10.94 31.41 -12.20
N ASP A 620 -11.76 32.10 -11.42
CA ASP A 620 -12.26 31.74 -10.09
C ASP A 620 -13.11 30.44 -10.15
N SER A 621 -12.48 29.29 -10.41
CA SER A 621 -13.14 28.00 -10.57
C SER A 621 -13.37 27.33 -9.23
N ARG A 622 -14.22 27.92 -8.39
CA ARG A 622 -14.71 27.30 -7.16
C ARG A 622 -15.86 26.33 -7.45
N LEU A 623 -15.65 25.42 -8.38
CA LEU A 623 -16.55 24.29 -8.57
C LEU A 623 -16.05 23.13 -7.70
N SER A 624 -16.96 22.41 -7.06
CA SER A 624 -16.62 21.20 -6.28
C SER A 624 -17.52 20.04 -6.67
N THR A 625 -16.97 18.84 -6.75
CA THR A 625 -17.70 17.63 -7.15
C THR A 625 -17.47 16.49 -6.17
N SER A 626 -18.49 15.65 -6.02
CA SER A 626 -18.40 14.39 -5.27
C SER A 626 -19.30 13.34 -5.91
N ILE A 627 -18.78 12.11 -6.04
CA ILE A 627 -19.56 10.95 -6.45
C ILE A 627 -20.05 10.24 -5.19
N HIS A 628 -21.36 10.04 -5.10
CA HIS A 628 -22.00 9.20 -4.10
C HIS A 628 -22.56 7.97 -4.80
N SER A 629 -22.24 6.80 -4.27
CA SER A 629 -22.79 5.51 -4.67
C SER A 629 -22.77 4.63 -3.43
N GLU A 630 -23.40 3.46 -3.51
CA GLU A 630 -23.17 2.41 -2.53
C GLU A 630 -21.68 2.02 -2.53
N ASP A 631 -21.13 1.75 -1.33
CA ASP A 631 -19.76 1.25 -1.19
C ASP A 631 -19.65 -0.21 -1.66
N VAL A 632 -20.76 -0.94 -1.52
CA VAL A 632 -20.91 -2.34 -1.87
C VAL A 632 -22.14 -2.47 -2.76
N LEU A 633 -21.96 -3.03 -3.95
CA LEU A 633 -23.02 -3.36 -4.90
C LEU A 633 -23.19 -4.88 -4.92
N MET A 634 -24.40 -5.41 -4.83
CA MET A 634 -24.59 -6.85 -5.02
C MET A 634 -24.40 -7.20 -6.51
N TYR A 635 -23.61 -8.24 -6.78
CA TYR A 635 -23.43 -8.73 -8.15
C TYR A 635 -24.78 -9.10 -8.73
N GLY A 636 -25.15 -8.52 -9.87
CA GLY A 636 -26.47 -8.74 -10.47
C GLY A 636 -27.42 -7.54 -10.36
N GLU A 637 -27.08 -6.50 -9.60
CA GLU A 637 -27.90 -5.29 -9.46
C GLU A 637 -27.40 -4.12 -10.33
N ASP A 638 -28.27 -3.17 -10.65
CA ASP A 638 -27.84 -1.96 -11.34
C ASP A 638 -27.08 -1.03 -10.37
N LEU A 639 -25.93 -0.51 -10.80
CA LEU A 639 -25.17 0.44 -9.99
C LEU A 639 -25.70 1.86 -10.19
N TYR A 640 -26.24 2.44 -9.12
CA TYR A 640 -26.72 3.82 -9.09
C TYR A 640 -25.62 4.79 -8.64
N ILE A 641 -25.42 5.84 -9.42
CA ILE A 641 -24.40 6.87 -9.24
C ILE A 641 -25.09 8.22 -9.07
N LEU A 642 -24.78 8.92 -7.99
CA LEU A 642 -25.22 10.29 -7.73
C LEU A 642 -23.99 11.22 -7.77
N LEU A 643 -23.83 11.95 -8.88
CA LEU A 643 -22.81 12.99 -8.97
C LEU A 643 -23.38 14.31 -8.44
N GLN A 644 -22.76 14.83 -7.39
CA GLN A 644 -23.05 16.17 -6.88
C GLN A 644 -22.06 17.17 -7.48
N VAL A 645 -22.59 18.27 -8.01
CA VAL A 645 -21.81 19.39 -8.57
C VAL A 645 -22.27 20.68 -7.90
N ILE A 646 -21.34 21.43 -7.34
CA ILE A 646 -21.61 22.69 -6.65
C ILE A 646 -20.82 23.81 -7.31
N ASN A 647 -21.51 24.84 -7.77
CA ASN A 647 -20.91 26.08 -8.26
C ASN A 647 -20.77 27.07 -7.11
N GLN A 648 -19.62 27.12 -6.45
CA GLN A 648 -19.35 28.09 -5.36
C GLN A 648 -18.86 29.45 -5.90
N SER A 649 -18.92 29.65 -7.22
CA SER A 649 -18.64 30.94 -7.85
C SER A 649 -19.89 31.82 -7.87
N ARG A 650 -19.69 33.11 -8.18
CA ARG A 650 -20.77 34.10 -8.25
C ARG A 650 -21.36 34.26 -9.65
N THR A 651 -21.02 33.37 -10.57
CA THR A 651 -21.43 33.43 -11.97
C THR A 651 -21.99 32.09 -12.39
N GLU A 652 -23.01 32.10 -13.24
CA GLU A 652 -23.50 30.90 -13.93
C GLU A 652 -22.37 30.25 -14.74
N LYS A 653 -22.41 28.92 -14.82
CA LYS A 653 -21.42 28.12 -15.56
C LYS A 653 -22.09 27.06 -16.42
N ASP A 654 -21.70 27.03 -17.69
CA ASP A 654 -22.00 25.91 -18.59
C ASP A 654 -21.02 24.78 -18.33
N LEU A 655 -21.55 23.59 -18.00
CA LEU A 655 -20.77 22.44 -17.59
C LEU A 655 -20.96 21.27 -18.56
N CYS A 656 -19.84 20.64 -18.92
CA CYS A 656 -19.79 19.31 -19.50
C CYS A 656 -19.35 18.32 -18.42
N VAL A 657 -20.15 17.28 -18.19
CA VAL A 657 -19.87 16.21 -17.24
C VAL A 657 -19.72 14.90 -17.99
N VAL A 658 -18.59 14.24 -17.81
CA VAL A 658 -18.36 12.88 -18.29
C VAL A 658 -18.22 11.93 -17.11
N LEU A 659 -19.10 10.94 -17.04
CA LEU A 659 -19.02 9.81 -16.13
C LEU A 659 -18.51 8.58 -16.88
N TYR A 660 -17.63 7.82 -16.25
CA TYR A 660 -16.92 6.70 -16.86
C TYR A 660 -16.73 5.58 -15.84
N ALA A 661 -17.06 4.34 -16.22
CA ALA A 661 -16.91 3.18 -15.36
C ALA A 661 -16.02 2.11 -16.00
N GLN A 662 -15.08 1.60 -15.20
CA GLN A 662 -14.15 0.54 -15.59
C GLN A 662 -13.96 -0.48 -14.47
N HIS A 663 -13.61 -1.71 -14.84
CA HIS A 663 -13.09 -2.69 -13.88
C HIS A 663 -11.67 -2.30 -13.49
N ILE A 664 -11.28 -2.63 -12.27
CA ILE A 664 -9.88 -2.56 -11.86
C ILE A 664 -9.46 -3.89 -11.30
N CYS A 665 -8.30 -4.40 -11.69
CA CYS A 665 -7.67 -5.51 -10.96
C CYS A 665 -6.39 -5.06 -10.27
N GLU A 666 -5.96 -5.85 -9.30
CA GLU A 666 -4.74 -5.62 -8.56
C GLU A 666 -3.52 -5.58 -9.48
N GLY A 667 -2.72 -4.52 -9.34
CA GLY A 667 -1.48 -4.34 -10.08
C GLY A 667 -1.62 -3.73 -11.49
N SER A 668 -2.83 -3.51 -12.02
CA SER A 668 -2.98 -2.71 -13.26
C SER A 668 -4.36 -2.08 -13.44
N ASP A 669 -4.38 -0.79 -13.79
CA ASP A 669 -5.57 -0.05 -14.28
C ASP A 669 -5.78 -0.27 -15.80
N MET A 670 -5.34 -1.41 -16.36
CA MET A 670 -5.27 -1.63 -17.83
C MET A 670 -6.54 -2.26 -18.43
N TYR A 671 -7.64 -2.32 -17.69
CA TYR A 671 -8.86 -3.00 -18.15
C TYR A 671 -9.74 -2.09 -19.00
N PRO A 672 -10.44 -2.64 -20.01
CA PRO A 672 -11.35 -1.86 -20.82
C PRO A 672 -12.50 -1.31 -19.96
N HIS A 673 -12.92 -0.10 -20.29
CA HIS A 673 -14.17 0.43 -19.79
C HIS A 673 -15.35 -0.35 -20.35
N PHE A 674 -16.46 -0.28 -19.61
CA PHE A 674 -17.70 -0.93 -20.02
C PHE A 674 -18.88 0.04 -20.04
N TRP A 675 -18.74 1.26 -19.51
CA TRP A 675 -19.81 2.25 -19.49
C TRP A 675 -19.27 3.68 -19.47
N GLN A 676 -19.97 4.59 -20.16
CA GLN A 676 -19.70 6.02 -20.19
C GLN A 676 -21.01 6.79 -20.42
N GLN A 677 -21.13 7.97 -19.81
CA GLN A 677 -22.23 8.91 -20.04
C GLN A 677 -21.73 10.35 -20.04
N GLU A 678 -22.23 11.15 -20.96
CA GLU A 678 -21.92 12.58 -21.08
C GLU A 678 -23.19 13.42 -20.87
N ILE A 679 -23.09 14.49 -20.07
CA ILE A 679 -24.22 15.34 -19.68
C ILE A 679 -23.80 16.80 -19.77
N HIS A 680 -24.61 17.61 -20.45
CA HIS A 680 -24.41 19.05 -20.59
C HIS A 680 -25.52 19.82 -19.87
N PHE A 681 -25.17 20.81 -19.04
CA PHE A 681 -26.13 21.69 -18.39
C PHE A 681 -25.48 22.98 -17.87
N SER A 682 -26.30 24.01 -17.68
CA SER A 682 -25.91 25.24 -17.01
C SER A 682 -26.24 25.17 -15.52
N LEU A 683 -25.37 25.71 -14.68
CA LEU A 683 -25.48 25.72 -13.22
C LEU A 683 -25.33 27.16 -12.70
N GLU A 684 -26.34 27.65 -12.00
CA GLU A 684 -26.40 29.03 -11.51
C GLU A 684 -25.33 29.29 -10.44
N ALA A 685 -25.10 30.58 -10.17
CA ALA A 685 -24.20 31.01 -9.10
C ALA A 685 -24.63 30.47 -7.73
N GLU A 686 -23.70 29.92 -6.97
CA GLU A 686 -23.94 29.34 -5.62
C GLU A 686 -24.94 28.15 -5.62
N GLU A 687 -25.29 27.61 -6.80
CA GLU A 687 -26.20 26.48 -6.97
C GLU A 687 -25.51 25.13 -6.76
N LYS A 688 -26.26 24.17 -6.23
CA LYS A 688 -25.90 22.76 -6.12
C LYS A 688 -26.88 21.91 -6.92
N LYS A 689 -26.36 21.06 -7.80
CA LYS A 689 -27.14 20.10 -8.59
C LYS A 689 -26.64 18.68 -8.36
N THR A 690 -27.57 17.73 -8.36
CA THR A 690 -27.27 16.30 -8.26
C THR A 690 -27.75 15.61 -9.54
N LEU A 691 -26.87 14.87 -10.18
CA LEU A 691 -27.14 14.10 -11.40
C LEU A 691 -27.17 12.62 -11.04
N GLY A 692 -28.23 11.93 -11.44
CA GLY A 692 -28.34 10.48 -11.32
C GLY A 692 -27.90 9.79 -12.61
N ALA A 693 -27.14 8.71 -12.49
CA ALA A 693 -26.79 7.80 -13.57
C ALA A 693 -26.91 6.34 -13.09
N SER A 694 -27.25 5.43 -14.00
CA SER A 694 -27.38 4.00 -13.70
C SER A 694 -26.53 3.18 -14.66
N VAL A 695 -25.69 2.31 -14.12
CA VAL A 695 -24.92 1.31 -14.87
C VAL A 695 -25.66 -0.01 -14.73
N LEU A 696 -26.29 -0.46 -15.81
CA LEU A 696 -27.03 -1.72 -15.83
C LEU A 696 -26.11 -2.92 -15.60
N GLN A 697 -26.65 -3.95 -14.94
CA GLN A 697 -25.99 -5.23 -14.69
C GLN A 697 -25.30 -5.81 -15.94
N SER A 698 -25.98 -5.74 -17.08
CA SER A 698 -25.49 -6.29 -18.35
C SER A 698 -24.18 -5.66 -18.82
N TYR A 699 -23.83 -4.45 -18.38
CA TYR A 699 -22.59 -3.80 -18.78
C TYR A 699 -21.37 -4.39 -18.05
N TYR A 700 -21.53 -4.89 -16.83
CA TYR A 700 -20.41 -5.39 -16.02
C TYR A 700 -20.45 -6.91 -15.77
N SER A 701 -21.53 -7.59 -16.16
CA SER A 701 -21.75 -9.04 -15.94
C SER A 701 -20.80 -9.95 -16.72
N ASP A 702 -20.34 -9.53 -17.90
CA ASP A 702 -19.53 -10.36 -18.81
C ASP A 702 -18.07 -10.53 -18.38
N CYS A 703 -17.65 -9.88 -17.29
CA CYS A 703 -16.27 -9.92 -16.84
C CYS A 703 -15.97 -11.15 -15.96
N LEU A 704 -15.29 -12.14 -16.55
CA LEU A 704 -14.77 -13.38 -15.95
C LEU A 704 -13.59 -13.18 -14.97
N TRP A 705 -13.28 -11.96 -14.55
CA TRP A 705 -12.01 -11.62 -13.91
C TRP A 705 -12.11 -11.63 -12.37
N GLY A 706 -11.00 -11.98 -11.71
CA GLY A 706 -10.94 -12.20 -10.26
C GLY A 706 -11.10 -10.96 -9.38
N SER A 707 -11.29 -9.76 -9.95
CA SER A 707 -11.52 -8.54 -9.20
C SER A 707 -13.01 -8.22 -9.07
N ASN A 708 -13.38 -7.79 -7.89
CA ASN A 708 -14.73 -7.36 -7.53
C ASN A 708 -14.79 -5.82 -7.40
N ILE A 709 -13.92 -5.04 -8.06
CA ILE A 709 -13.89 -3.58 -7.91
C ILE A 709 -14.23 -2.90 -9.24
N VAL A 710 -15.20 -1.99 -9.19
CA VAL A 710 -15.56 -1.06 -10.25
C VAL A 710 -15.15 0.34 -9.82
N ARG A 711 -14.46 1.08 -10.69
CA ARG A 711 -14.20 2.51 -10.47
C ARG A 711 -15.06 3.35 -11.37
N VAL A 712 -15.81 4.24 -10.73
CA VAL A 712 -16.52 5.33 -11.38
C VAL A 712 -15.65 6.58 -11.32
N THR A 713 -15.37 7.17 -12.47
CA THR A 713 -14.62 8.41 -12.63
C THR A 713 -15.57 9.47 -13.19
N GLY A 714 -15.52 10.67 -12.62
CA GLY A 714 -16.23 11.84 -13.09
C GLY A 714 -15.26 12.95 -13.44
N VAL A 715 -15.35 13.45 -14.67
CA VAL A 715 -14.66 14.66 -15.12
C VAL A 715 -15.71 15.73 -15.38
N VAL A 716 -15.57 16.89 -14.73
CA VAL A 716 -16.47 18.03 -14.88
C VAL A 716 -15.67 19.20 -15.42
N GLN A 717 -16.10 19.75 -16.56
CA GLN A 717 -15.40 20.80 -17.27
C GLN A 717 -16.30 22.01 -17.43
N ASP A 718 -15.74 23.19 -17.20
CA ASP A 718 -16.30 24.47 -17.66
C ASP A 718 -15.32 25.11 -18.65
N ALA A 719 -15.64 26.30 -19.17
CA ALA A 719 -14.79 27.01 -20.12
C ALA A 719 -13.38 27.38 -19.60
N SER A 720 -13.10 27.22 -18.31
CA SER A 720 -11.90 27.72 -17.62
C SER A 720 -11.20 26.71 -16.72
N SER A 721 -11.83 25.57 -16.42
CA SER A 721 -11.40 24.63 -15.38
C SER A 721 -11.89 23.22 -15.65
N THR A 722 -11.14 22.26 -15.11
CA THR A 722 -11.49 20.85 -15.15
C THR A 722 -11.36 20.28 -13.75
N ILE A 723 -12.32 19.47 -13.35
CA ILE A 723 -12.44 18.90 -12.02
C ILE A 723 -12.51 17.39 -12.15
N TYR A 724 -11.84 16.72 -11.22
CA TYR A 724 -11.73 15.28 -11.18
C TYR A 724 -12.30 14.72 -9.87
N THR A 725 -13.10 13.67 -9.98
CA THR A 725 -13.56 12.89 -8.83
C THR A 725 -13.63 11.41 -9.20
N ASN A 726 -13.41 10.51 -8.24
CA ASN A 726 -13.63 9.09 -8.45
C ASN A 726 -14.24 8.42 -7.22
N LYS A 727 -14.81 7.24 -7.43
CA LYS A 727 -15.32 6.36 -6.38
C LYS A 727 -15.13 4.91 -6.82
N ASP A 728 -14.65 4.08 -5.90
CA ASP A 728 -14.55 2.64 -6.10
C ASP A 728 -15.74 2.01 -5.39
N VAL A 729 -16.35 1.04 -6.06
CA VAL A 729 -17.48 0.27 -5.61
C VAL A 729 -17.07 -1.20 -5.63
N THR A 730 -17.30 -1.90 -4.53
CA THR A 730 -17.02 -3.34 -4.47
C THR A 730 -18.27 -4.14 -4.83
N VAL A 731 -18.15 -5.00 -5.83
CA VAL A 731 -19.21 -5.88 -6.33
C VAL A 731 -19.20 -7.19 -5.55
N TYR A 732 -20.19 -7.38 -4.68
CA TYR A 732 -20.29 -8.49 -3.74
C TYR A 732 -20.92 -9.73 -4.39
N LYS A 733 -20.27 -10.88 -4.25
CA LYS A 733 -20.75 -12.18 -4.75
C LYS A 733 -21.45 -12.94 -3.61
N PRO A 734 -22.37 -13.88 -3.90
CA PRO A 734 -23.09 -14.63 -2.87
C PRO A 734 -22.10 -15.42 -2.02
N LEU A 735 -22.36 -15.43 -0.71
CA LEU A 735 -21.53 -16.16 0.26
C LEU A 735 -21.74 -17.66 0.07
N LEU A 736 -20.65 -18.33 -0.28
CA LEU A 736 -20.53 -19.78 -0.23
C LEU A 736 -19.82 -20.16 1.07
N ASP A 737 -20.24 -21.24 1.72
CA ASP A 737 -19.50 -21.88 2.82
C ASP A 737 -19.41 -23.40 2.58
N ILE A 738 -18.34 -24.01 3.05
CA ILE A 738 -18.15 -25.47 3.02
C ILE A 738 -17.94 -25.95 4.45
N GLN A 739 -18.90 -26.73 4.95
CA GLN A 739 -18.81 -27.44 6.22
C GLN A 739 -18.45 -28.91 5.98
N MET A 740 -17.32 -29.31 6.53
CA MET A 740 -16.84 -30.69 6.54
C MET A 740 -15.83 -30.86 7.68
N THR A 741 -15.53 -32.09 8.07
CA THR A 741 -14.46 -32.35 9.04
C THR A 741 -13.11 -31.94 8.46
N LYS A 742 -12.29 -31.25 9.26
CA LYS A 742 -10.98 -30.75 8.84
C LYS A 742 -9.94 -31.85 8.64
N VAL A 743 -10.11 -32.97 9.33
CA VAL A 743 -9.25 -34.16 9.26
C VAL A 743 -10.09 -35.34 8.80
N VAL A 744 -9.57 -36.08 7.81
CA VAL A 744 -10.28 -37.19 7.17
C VAL A 744 -9.31 -38.34 6.92
N THR A 745 -9.83 -39.55 6.80
CA THR A 745 -9.00 -40.73 6.51
C THR A 745 -9.01 -41.05 5.01
N GLN A 746 -7.85 -41.39 4.45
CA GLN A 746 -7.73 -41.85 3.08
C GLN A 746 -8.70 -43.01 2.80
N TYR A 747 -9.30 -43.02 1.62
CA TYR A 747 -10.28 -44.01 1.14
C TYR A 747 -11.61 -44.06 1.91
N GLN A 748 -11.80 -43.26 2.96
CA GLN A 748 -13.09 -43.17 3.65
C GLN A 748 -13.97 -42.11 2.98
N PRO A 749 -15.25 -42.42 2.72
CA PRO A 749 -16.18 -41.44 2.17
C PRO A 749 -16.45 -40.34 3.21
N ILE A 750 -16.40 -39.09 2.75
CA ILE A 750 -16.75 -37.91 3.53
C ILE A 750 -17.86 -37.14 2.84
N THR A 751 -18.70 -36.49 3.65
CA THR A 751 -19.70 -35.52 3.20
C THR A 751 -19.22 -34.11 3.48
N ALA A 752 -19.19 -33.27 2.44
CA ALA A 752 -19.06 -31.83 2.56
C ALA A 752 -20.41 -31.15 2.28
N THR A 753 -20.87 -30.34 3.21
CA THR A 753 -22.11 -29.56 3.08
C THR A 753 -21.77 -28.15 2.60
N ILE A 754 -22.28 -27.79 1.43
CA ILE A 754 -22.09 -26.49 0.81
C ILE A 754 -23.30 -25.61 1.14
N PHE A 755 -23.08 -24.51 1.83
CA PHE A 755 -24.11 -23.52 2.11
C PHE A 755 -24.02 -22.40 1.08
N ILE A 756 -25.18 -22.03 0.53
CA ILE A 756 -25.32 -20.96 -0.46
C ILE A 756 -26.40 -20.03 0.09
N THR A 757 -26.00 -18.82 0.48
CA THR A 757 -26.96 -17.83 0.96
C THR A 757 -27.31 -16.90 -0.19
N ASN A 758 -28.58 -16.86 -0.56
CA ASN A 758 -29.09 -15.90 -1.53
C ASN A 758 -29.07 -14.50 -0.91
N PRO A 759 -28.27 -13.56 -1.44
CA PRO A 759 -28.20 -12.23 -0.89
C PRO A 759 -29.17 -11.24 -1.57
N LEU A 760 -29.92 -11.68 -2.57
CA LEU A 760 -30.86 -10.84 -3.34
C LEU A 760 -32.27 -10.92 -2.72
N ASP A 761 -33.06 -9.89 -3.02
CA ASP A 761 -34.50 -9.85 -2.77
C ASP A 761 -35.31 -10.61 -3.86
N ASP A 762 -34.64 -11.29 -4.79
CA ASP A 762 -35.21 -12.10 -5.87
C ASP A 762 -34.73 -13.56 -5.80
N VAL A 763 -35.48 -14.48 -6.42
CA VAL A 763 -35.20 -15.93 -6.42
C VAL A 763 -34.02 -16.26 -7.35
N LEU A 764 -33.04 -17.01 -6.85
CA LEU A 764 -31.96 -17.56 -7.70
C LEU A 764 -32.49 -18.72 -8.54
N GLN A 765 -32.46 -18.56 -9.86
CA GLN A 765 -33.03 -19.53 -10.82
C GLN A 765 -31.94 -20.29 -11.58
N ASP A 766 -32.25 -21.53 -11.99
CA ASP A 766 -31.33 -22.41 -12.73
C ASP A 766 -30.00 -22.60 -12.00
N CYS A 767 -30.10 -22.80 -10.68
CA CYS A 767 -28.94 -23.01 -9.81
C CYS A 767 -28.22 -24.32 -10.16
N THR A 768 -26.90 -24.26 -10.31
CA THR A 768 -26.02 -25.40 -10.52
C THR A 768 -24.77 -25.27 -9.68
N LEU A 769 -24.23 -26.41 -9.27
CA LEU A 769 -23.04 -26.50 -8.44
C LEU A 769 -22.06 -27.48 -9.09
N THR A 770 -20.82 -27.05 -9.31
CA THR A 770 -19.76 -27.88 -9.85
C THR A 770 -18.69 -28.10 -8.81
N ALA A 771 -18.41 -29.36 -8.47
CA ALA A 771 -17.37 -29.74 -7.52
C ALA A 771 -16.19 -30.41 -8.23
N SER A 772 -14.98 -30.12 -7.77
CA SER A 772 -13.74 -30.70 -8.30
C SER A 772 -12.65 -30.72 -7.24
N GLY A 773 -11.69 -31.62 -7.38
CA GLY A 773 -10.56 -31.71 -6.45
C GLY A 773 -9.64 -32.84 -6.87
N GLU A 774 -8.35 -32.53 -7.04
CA GLU A 774 -7.36 -33.52 -7.43
C GLU A 774 -7.27 -34.61 -6.35
N SER A 775 -7.29 -35.88 -6.76
CA SER A 775 -7.33 -37.03 -5.84
C SER A 775 -8.58 -37.10 -4.94
N LEU A 776 -9.62 -36.30 -5.22
CA LEU A 776 -10.92 -36.34 -4.52
C LEU A 776 -12.06 -36.73 -5.45
N ILE A 777 -12.18 -36.00 -6.56
CA ILE A 777 -13.29 -36.10 -7.53
C ILE A 777 -12.65 -36.25 -8.92
N HIS A 778 -13.00 -37.31 -9.64
CA HIS A 778 -12.50 -37.51 -11.00
C HIS A 778 -13.06 -36.43 -11.93
N ARG A 779 -12.18 -35.62 -12.53
CA ARG A 779 -12.52 -34.45 -13.38
C ARG A 779 -13.33 -33.40 -12.60
N LYS A 780 -14.56 -33.12 -13.03
CA LYS A 780 -15.50 -32.22 -12.37
C LYS A 780 -16.85 -32.93 -12.31
N ARG A 781 -17.60 -32.71 -11.25
CA ARG A 781 -18.93 -33.27 -11.05
C ARG A 781 -19.94 -32.14 -10.91
N LEU A 782 -20.97 -32.16 -11.75
CA LEU A 782 -22.06 -31.19 -11.76
C LEU A 782 -23.23 -31.71 -10.91
N TYR A 783 -23.84 -30.81 -10.16
CA TYR A 783 -25.00 -31.04 -9.30
C TYR A 783 -26.06 -30.00 -9.67
N GLY A 784 -27.28 -30.46 -9.93
CA GLY A 784 -28.43 -29.56 -10.08
C GLY A 784 -28.88 -29.08 -8.69
N CYS A 785 -29.13 -27.78 -8.56
CA CYS A 785 -29.60 -27.17 -7.33
C CYS A 785 -31.05 -26.71 -7.50
N GLN A 786 -31.81 -26.71 -6.41
CA GLN A 786 -33.12 -26.04 -6.39
C GLN A 786 -32.93 -24.53 -6.45
N ASN A 787 -33.96 -23.83 -6.92
CA ASN A 787 -34.02 -22.38 -6.83
C ASN A 787 -33.93 -21.94 -5.35
N ILE A 788 -33.27 -20.81 -5.09
CA ILE A 788 -33.03 -20.33 -3.73
C ILE A 788 -33.83 -19.04 -3.53
N ASP A 789 -34.79 -19.06 -2.61
CA ASP A 789 -35.66 -17.93 -2.31
C ASP A 789 -34.86 -16.73 -1.75
N PRO A 790 -35.40 -15.50 -1.83
CA PRO A 790 -34.79 -14.30 -1.27
C PRO A 790 -34.33 -14.48 0.18
N SER A 791 -33.11 -14.01 0.50
CA SER A 791 -32.49 -14.14 1.83
C SER A 791 -32.36 -15.57 2.41
N ALA A 792 -32.72 -16.62 1.64
CA ALA A 792 -32.66 -17.99 2.11
C ALA A 792 -31.26 -18.58 1.96
N THR A 793 -30.91 -19.51 2.85
CA THR A 793 -29.70 -20.33 2.74
C THR A 793 -30.05 -21.75 2.33
N ALA A 794 -29.55 -22.18 1.18
CA ALA A 794 -29.64 -23.57 0.72
C ALA A 794 -28.39 -24.36 1.13
N ALA A 795 -28.56 -25.66 1.38
CA ALA A 795 -27.48 -26.57 1.76
C ALA A 795 -27.42 -27.76 0.81
N TYR A 796 -26.22 -28.07 0.28
CA TYR A 796 -26.01 -29.16 -0.66
C TYR A 796 -24.90 -30.09 -0.20
N ASN A 797 -25.17 -31.39 -0.13
CA ASN A 797 -24.20 -32.39 0.32
C ASN A 797 -23.45 -33.00 -0.87
N ILE A 798 -22.12 -32.94 -0.82
CA ILE A 798 -21.21 -33.55 -1.78
C ILE A 798 -20.47 -34.68 -1.08
N ILE A 799 -20.57 -35.89 -1.63
CA ILE A 799 -19.87 -37.07 -1.11
C ILE A 799 -18.71 -37.44 -2.03
N PHE A 800 -17.52 -37.62 -1.46
CA PHE A 800 -16.31 -38.07 -2.16
C PHE A 800 -15.40 -38.87 -1.21
N ALA A 801 -14.39 -39.54 -1.76
CA ALA A 801 -13.40 -40.28 -0.98
C ALA A 801 -11.98 -39.89 -1.44
N PRO A 802 -11.12 -39.37 -0.55
CA PRO A 802 -9.77 -38.95 -0.91
C PRO A 802 -8.89 -40.17 -1.22
N THR A 803 -8.11 -40.09 -2.30
CA THR A 803 -7.24 -41.19 -2.76
C THR A 803 -5.75 -40.96 -2.48
N ARG A 804 -5.37 -39.78 -1.99
CA ARG A 804 -4.00 -39.47 -1.54
C ARG A 804 -4.00 -38.91 -0.11
N ILE A 805 -2.92 -39.14 0.60
CA ILE A 805 -2.62 -38.52 1.91
C ILE A 805 -2.07 -37.09 1.75
N GLY A 806 -2.18 -36.28 2.80
CA GLY A 806 -1.73 -34.89 2.85
C GLY A 806 -2.87 -33.87 2.72
N VAL A 807 -2.52 -32.58 2.61
CA VAL A 807 -3.48 -31.49 2.45
C VAL A 807 -4.10 -31.56 1.05
N LEU A 808 -5.39 -31.90 0.98
CA LEU A 808 -6.16 -31.90 -0.26
C LEU A 808 -7.14 -30.72 -0.32
N GLN A 809 -7.58 -30.40 -1.53
CA GLN A 809 -8.39 -29.22 -1.83
C GLN A 809 -9.67 -29.61 -2.56
N LEU A 810 -10.81 -29.33 -1.94
CA LEU A 810 -12.12 -29.35 -2.58
C LEU A 810 -12.44 -27.96 -3.14
N GLN A 811 -12.64 -27.86 -4.44
CA GLN A 811 -13.12 -26.65 -5.11
C GLN A 811 -14.58 -26.83 -5.51
N VAL A 812 -15.40 -25.83 -5.20
CA VAL A 812 -16.80 -25.76 -5.56
C VAL A 812 -17.08 -24.45 -6.29
N GLU A 813 -17.85 -24.54 -7.37
CA GLU A 813 -18.27 -23.43 -8.21
C GLU A 813 -19.79 -23.43 -8.29
N PHE A 814 -20.42 -22.29 -8.01
CA PHE A 814 -21.86 -22.08 -8.07
C PHE A 814 -22.20 -21.15 -9.23
N GLU A 815 -23.23 -21.52 -9.99
CA GLU A 815 -23.76 -20.75 -11.10
C GLU A 815 -25.29 -20.75 -11.03
N CYS A 816 -25.92 -19.64 -11.37
CA CYS A 816 -27.36 -19.49 -11.58
C CYS A 816 -27.59 -18.40 -12.64
N ASN A 817 -28.84 -18.09 -12.94
CA ASN A 817 -29.16 -17.03 -13.92
C ASN A 817 -28.61 -15.66 -13.50
N GLN A 818 -28.62 -15.35 -12.20
CA GLN A 818 -28.16 -14.08 -11.63
C GLN A 818 -26.65 -14.04 -11.33
N PHE A 819 -26.03 -15.18 -11.02
CA PHE A 819 -24.63 -15.27 -10.59
C PHE A 819 -23.85 -16.28 -11.44
N ARG A 820 -22.71 -15.90 -12.00
CA ARG A 820 -21.81 -16.82 -12.71
C ARG A 820 -20.43 -16.87 -12.07
N GLY A 821 -19.80 -18.04 -12.08
CA GLY A 821 -18.41 -18.23 -11.67
C GLY A 821 -18.13 -17.95 -10.18
N VAL A 822 -19.11 -18.13 -9.29
CA VAL A 822 -18.91 -17.96 -7.83
C VAL A 822 -18.16 -19.17 -7.32
N LYS A 823 -16.95 -18.98 -6.78
CA LYS A 823 -16.07 -20.08 -6.39
C LYS A 823 -15.74 -20.05 -4.90
N ILE A 824 -15.75 -21.22 -4.29
CA ILE A 824 -15.20 -21.46 -2.97
C ILE A 824 -14.27 -22.66 -3.01
N VAL A 825 -13.29 -22.65 -2.11
CA VAL A 825 -12.32 -23.69 -1.97
C VAL A 825 -12.19 -24.04 -0.49
N LYS A 826 -12.15 -25.33 -0.18
CA LYS A 826 -11.93 -25.85 1.18
C LYS A 826 -10.76 -26.82 1.17
N ASN A 827 -9.77 -26.52 1.98
CA ASN A 827 -8.67 -27.45 2.24
C ASN A 827 -8.97 -28.28 3.48
N PHE A 828 -8.46 -29.50 3.51
CA PHE A 828 -8.58 -30.44 4.63
C PHE A 828 -7.45 -31.47 4.58
N ASP A 829 -7.14 -32.04 5.73
CA ASP A 829 -6.04 -33.00 5.90
C ASP A 829 -6.51 -34.43 5.71
N VAL A 830 -5.81 -35.18 4.87
CA VAL A 830 -6.05 -36.61 4.67
C VAL A 830 -4.96 -37.42 5.35
N LEU A 831 -5.33 -38.15 6.39
CA LEU A 831 -4.46 -39.05 7.13
C LEU A 831 -4.45 -40.46 6.51
N SER A 832 -3.36 -41.19 6.74
CA SER A 832 -3.29 -42.62 6.42
C SER A 832 -4.35 -43.41 7.19
N PRO A 833 -4.93 -44.49 6.63
CA PRO A 833 -5.84 -45.40 7.34
C PRO A 833 -5.25 -46.01 8.61
N ASP A 834 -3.93 -46.06 8.70
CA ASP A 834 -3.20 -46.64 9.84
C ASP A 834 -3.10 -45.67 11.05
N VAL A 835 -3.52 -44.41 10.89
CA VAL A 835 -3.52 -43.41 11.97
C VAL A 835 -4.87 -43.42 12.68
N ASN A 836 -4.87 -43.81 13.95
CA ASN A 836 -6.09 -43.87 14.76
C ASN A 836 -6.55 -42.44 15.12
N ILE A 837 -7.64 -41.96 14.51
CA ILE A 837 -8.18 -40.59 14.68
C ILE A 837 -8.42 -40.23 16.16
N LEU A 838 -8.72 -41.23 17.03
CA LEU A 838 -8.92 -41.03 18.46
C LEU A 838 -7.64 -40.71 19.25
N SER A 839 -6.46 -41.02 18.71
CA SER A 839 -5.18 -40.60 19.30
C SER A 839 -4.84 -39.15 18.96
N PHE A 840 -5.25 -38.68 17.77
CA PHE A 840 -4.95 -37.33 17.29
C PHE A 840 -5.70 -36.23 18.06
N PHE A 841 -6.94 -36.49 18.50
CA PHE A 841 -7.74 -35.52 19.29
C PHE A 841 -7.55 -35.61 20.81
N LYS A 842 -6.68 -36.51 21.31
CA LYS A 842 -6.38 -36.58 22.75
C LYS A 842 -5.20 -35.68 23.17
N GLU A 843 -4.49 -35.10 22.22
CA GLU A 843 -3.31 -34.24 22.46
C GLU A 843 -3.51 -32.77 22.04
N VAL A 844 -4.74 -32.40 21.63
CA VAL A 844 -5.18 -30.99 21.46
C VAL A 844 -6.16 -30.65 22.58
#